data_AF-A0AAU2AFL2-F1
#
_entry.id   AF-A0AAU2AFL2-F1
#
_cell.length_a   1.000
_cell.length_b   1.000
_cell.length_c   1.000
_cell.angle_alpha   90.00
_cell.angle_beta   90.00
_cell.angle_gamma   90.00
#
_symmetry.space_group_name_H-M   'P 1'
#
loop_
_entity.id
_entity.type
_entity.pdbx_description
1 polymer ?
#
loop_
_entity_poly.entity_id
_entity_poly.type
_entity_poly.pdbx_seq_one_letter_code
_entity_poly.pdbx_strand_id
1 'polypeptide(L)'
;MTTEQTPLVGREAELARLDRLLSDLVEDVPGRPAVLDISGEAGIGKSRLVHELCLAATRRGAAVLRGRATEYERHIPFQPFTDAFSDLAPETVESFPAAAEVAPVLSGAPRGTDRFHLHRATAALLTHAAAHPLVVVLDDMHWADAASLELLDHLVRHPVRARVLLVLARRERQSPAPLAATLIRGTETGTVRRTVLGPLGERECVELLTPDLAHDQAVRLFTASEGNPLYLLTLLQAHREGASVSRLSTTGLGALLLDELTPLTPSQVRLVQVVAALGDHATPALLGAVTGQEPGQLTEDLDVLTRRDLLRTGTHGRIALRHPVLRSLVRDGTDPWLRTETHRLVGAELARTGAPLAERAHHAEQSLSGWDPRAAAVLDEAAEQAAQTAPASSAHWLEVVLRHLPHTPEHAGRRRELMLRRARALGVGGRLRESRDLLHQVIALPDPGDGTGSRASAVVLCAVMERHLGRHSEAVALLRRELHRTDPAPSLVDQVALGLELGSSAPLATPYPAVRPEVAHTLEVARSLGDETGVAGALSVAALGEAYEGETAAADDFTRRAAALVDSLPDGDLTGLCEPLMRLAWAEAFLERFADAERHADRGLAIARRTGQLYLLPHLLLCKTHVRTQTCRLASAVELSEEAEDIARGIGSDELLAFVLATRAHALVDACPPGDPRPLATAEEAVAAAGLGVNWWASIAWCVLGYVALTAGDPARAREAVLRGGGPGLRRMQPSMRPLFLEVLVTAAVTMGDLDAAKDWAERAHEEAERLDLPVQRASAMRSAAQIRLGLGDDRAAADLFMAAADESARSGGVFWEAFSLLFGASLLAADPGGSRRGQAAWHRGRRLAVAGGCGMLTGLAEAVGPAVAAAADGPERRLAELTAREREIADLVADGLTSPAIAERLCLSRRTVETHISRVYRKTGVSSRAALAGLMAGRTPKPSLSG
;
A
#
# COMPACT_ATOMS: atom_id res chain seq x y z
N MET A 1 -28.62 11.10 -39.11
CA MET A 1 -29.22 10.49 -37.90
C MET A 1 -28.09 10.23 -36.93
N THR A 2 -28.07 10.88 -35.77
CA THR A 2 -27.09 10.58 -34.72
C THR A 2 -27.35 9.16 -34.21
N THR A 3 -26.31 8.35 -34.15
CA THR A 3 -26.35 6.93 -33.75
C THR A 3 -26.88 6.71 -32.33
N GLU A 4 -27.03 7.74 -31.51
CA GLU A 4 -27.48 7.67 -30.11
C GLU A 4 -28.95 7.25 -29.92
N GLN A 5 -29.83 7.42 -30.91
CA GLN A 5 -31.28 7.16 -30.75
C GLN A 5 -31.78 5.76 -31.21
N THR A 6 -30.91 4.88 -31.71
CA THR A 6 -31.31 3.52 -32.14
C THR A 6 -31.19 2.51 -30.98
N PRO A 7 -32.17 1.60 -30.78
CA PRO A 7 -32.10 0.60 -29.71
C PRO A 7 -30.89 -0.33 -29.86
N LEU A 8 -30.26 -0.69 -28.74
CA LEU A 8 -29.13 -1.63 -28.74
C LEU A 8 -29.64 -3.05 -29.04
N VAL A 9 -29.08 -3.67 -30.07
CA VAL A 9 -29.53 -4.97 -30.60
C VAL A 9 -28.54 -6.09 -30.26
N GLY A 10 -29.05 -7.28 -29.88
CA GLY A 10 -28.26 -8.51 -29.74
C GLY A 10 -27.33 -8.52 -28.52
N ARG A 11 -27.69 -7.79 -27.46
CA ARG A 11 -26.92 -7.65 -26.21
C ARG A 11 -27.80 -7.83 -24.97
N GLU A 12 -28.90 -8.56 -25.09
CA GLU A 12 -29.90 -8.73 -24.02
C GLU A 12 -29.29 -9.43 -22.79
N ALA A 13 -28.41 -10.41 -23.00
CA ALA A 13 -27.73 -11.11 -21.93
C ALA A 13 -26.73 -10.21 -21.18
N GLU A 14 -25.98 -9.38 -21.92
CA GLU A 14 -25.09 -8.37 -21.34
C GLU A 14 -25.89 -7.33 -20.56
N LEU A 15 -26.93 -6.75 -21.15
CA LEU A 15 -27.80 -5.76 -20.50
C LEU A 15 -28.43 -6.31 -19.20
N ALA A 16 -28.91 -7.55 -19.20
CA ALA A 16 -29.46 -8.20 -18.00
C ALA A 16 -28.41 -8.43 -16.89
N ARG A 17 -27.12 -8.59 -17.25
CA ARG A 17 -26.03 -8.64 -16.26
C ARG A 17 -25.72 -7.25 -15.70
N LEU A 18 -25.71 -6.23 -16.55
CA LEU A 18 -25.49 -4.84 -16.14
C LEU A 18 -26.61 -4.33 -15.22
N ASP A 19 -27.87 -4.66 -15.53
CA ASP A 19 -29.02 -4.28 -14.70
C ASP A 19 -28.95 -4.91 -13.30
N ARG A 20 -28.48 -6.15 -13.17
CA ARG A 20 -28.25 -6.78 -11.86
C ARG A 20 -27.16 -6.07 -11.08
N LEU A 21 -26.01 -5.78 -11.71
CA LEU A 21 -24.92 -5.06 -11.06
C LEU A 21 -25.33 -3.67 -10.56
N LEU A 22 -26.14 -2.94 -11.34
CA LEU A 22 -26.68 -1.64 -10.92
C LEU A 22 -27.68 -1.79 -9.76
N SER A 23 -28.47 -2.86 -9.73
CA SER A 23 -29.41 -3.12 -8.63
C SER A 23 -28.64 -3.42 -7.34
N ASP A 24 -27.63 -4.30 -7.40
CA ASP A 24 -26.75 -4.63 -6.27
C ASP A 24 -26.01 -3.39 -5.72
N LEU A 25 -25.65 -2.46 -6.60
CA LEU A 25 -25.01 -1.18 -6.25
C LEU A 25 -25.97 -0.25 -5.47
N VAL A 26 -27.22 -0.16 -5.92
CA VAL A 26 -28.25 0.69 -5.28
C VAL A 26 -28.66 0.12 -3.93
N GLU A 27 -28.81 -1.20 -3.84
CA GLU A 27 -29.20 -1.95 -2.64
C GLU A 27 -28.05 -2.16 -1.64
N ASP A 28 -26.83 -1.75 -1.99
CA ASP A 28 -25.60 -1.87 -1.19
C ASP A 28 -25.29 -3.32 -0.74
N VAL A 29 -25.43 -4.26 -1.67
CA VAL A 29 -25.24 -5.69 -1.39
C VAL A 29 -23.76 -5.98 -1.05
N PRO A 30 -23.45 -6.59 0.11
CA PRO A 30 -22.08 -6.96 0.47
C PRO A 30 -21.46 -7.95 -0.53
N GLY A 31 -20.17 -7.80 -0.81
CA GLY A 31 -19.45 -8.72 -1.72
C GLY A 31 -19.76 -8.53 -3.21
N ARG A 32 -20.49 -7.48 -3.59
CA ARG A 32 -20.63 -7.07 -4.99
C ARG A 32 -19.26 -6.72 -5.61
N PRO A 33 -19.06 -6.94 -6.91
CA PRO A 33 -17.84 -6.50 -7.56
C PRO A 33 -17.74 -4.97 -7.53
N ALA A 34 -16.55 -4.46 -7.25
CA ALA A 34 -16.25 -3.03 -7.26
C ALA A 34 -15.90 -2.51 -8.66
N VAL A 35 -15.49 -3.42 -9.55
CA VAL A 35 -15.04 -3.09 -10.91
C VAL A 35 -15.72 -3.99 -11.94
N LEU A 36 -16.17 -3.39 -13.03
CA LEU A 36 -16.67 -4.06 -14.23
C LEU A 36 -15.69 -3.85 -15.38
N ASP A 37 -15.05 -4.91 -15.86
CA ASP A 37 -14.15 -4.91 -17.03
C ASP A 37 -14.90 -5.35 -18.29
N ILE A 38 -15.07 -4.45 -19.24
CA ILE A 38 -15.69 -4.71 -20.56
C ILE A 38 -14.57 -4.74 -21.61
N SER A 39 -14.25 -5.94 -22.09
CA SER A 39 -13.22 -6.14 -23.11
C SER A 39 -13.82 -6.56 -24.46
N GLY A 40 -13.13 -6.24 -25.55
CA GLY A 40 -13.51 -6.69 -26.89
C GLY A 40 -12.80 -5.93 -28.01
N GLU A 41 -12.95 -6.39 -29.24
CA GLU A 41 -12.27 -5.84 -30.42
C GLU A 41 -12.75 -4.42 -30.78
N ALA A 42 -11.99 -3.74 -31.65
CA ALA A 42 -12.38 -2.42 -32.14
C ALA A 42 -13.74 -2.50 -32.88
N GLY A 43 -14.65 -1.57 -32.59
CA GLY A 43 -15.97 -1.52 -33.23
C GLY A 43 -17.01 -2.53 -32.71
N ILE A 44 -16.67 -3.38 -31.74
CA ILE A 44 -17.56 -4.45 -31.23
C ILE A 44 -18.80 -3.96 -30.44
N GLY A 45 -18.88 -2.66 -30.16
CA GLY A 45 -19.99 -2.03 -29.41
C GLY A 45 -19.74 -1.72 -27.93
N LYS A 46 -18.49 -1.78 -27.45
CA LYS A 46 -18.13 -1.46 -26.04
C LYS A 46 -18.68 -0.11 -25.56
N SER A 47 -18.30 0.98 -26.23
CA SER A 47 -18.73 2.33 -25.84
C SER A 47 -20.25 2.51 -25.92
N ARG A 48 -20.94 1.79 -26.82
CA ARG A 48 -22.41 1.81 -26.87
C ARG A 48 -23.02 1.07 -25.67
N LEU A 49 -22.50 -0.09 -25.31
CA LEU A 49 -22.97 -0.83 -24.12
C LEU A 49 -22.73 -0.02 -22.83
N VAL A 50 -21.58 0.63 -22.73
CA VAL A 50 -21.24 1.56 -21.64
C VAL A 50 -22.20 2.76 -21.62
N HIS A 51 -22.59 3.29 -22.78
CA HIS A 51 -23.59 4.35 -22.85
C HIS A 51 -24.95 3.92 -22.31
N GLU A 52 -25.45 2.73 -22.67
CA GLU A 52 -26.70 2.18 -22.14
C GLU A 52 -26.61 1.95 -20.61
N LEU A 53 -25.47 1.48 -20.12
CA LEU A 53 -25.21 1.35 -18.67
C LEU A 53 -25.36 2.69 -17.96
N CYS A 54 -24.76 3.75 -18.50
CA CYS A 54 -24.86 5.09 -17.92
C CYS A 54 -26.32 5.58 -17.87
N LEU A 55 -27.07 5.44 -18.96
CA LEU A 55 -28.49 5.82 -18.99
C LEU A 55 -29.32 5.02 -17.97
N ALA A 56 -29.01 3.73 -17.82
CA ALA A 56 -29.66 2.86 -16.85
C ALA A 56 -29.27 3.21 -15.39
N ALA A 57 -28.04 3.65 -15.15
CA ALA A 57 -27.55 4.11 -13.86
C ALA A 57 -28.21 5.43 -13.44
N THR A 58 -28.25 6.43 -14.35
CA THR A 58 -28.89 7.73 -14.09
C THR A 58 -30.40 7.56 -13.80
N ARG A 59 -31.10 6.68 -14.53
CA ARG A 59 -32.52 6.37 -14.27
C ARG A 59 -32.76 5.78 -12.87
N ARG A 60 -31.74 5.15 -12.27
CA ARG A 60 -31.79 4.57 -10.92
C ARG A 60 -31.24 5.53 -9.84
N GLY A 61 -30.99 6.79 -10.19
CA GLY A 61 -30.50 7.81 -9.27
C GLY A 61 -29.00 7.74 -8.97
N ALA A 62 -28.23 7.01 -9.77
CA ALA A 62 -26.78 7.00 -9.66
C ALA A 62 -26.14 8.21 -10.37
N ALA A 63 -25.15 8.84 -9.75
CA ALA A 63 -24.28 9.80 -10.40
C ALA A 63 -23.32 9.05 -11.35
N VAL A 64 -23.04 9.64 -12.52
CA VAL A 64 -22.18 9.04 -13.55
C VAL A 64 -21.06 10.01 -13.89
N LEU A 65 -19.81 9.54 -13.75
CA LEU A 65 -18.59 10.27 -14.13
C LEU A 65 -17.96 9.57 -15.33
N ARG A 66 -17.55 10.31 -16.36
CA ARG A 66 -17.01 9.72 -17.60
C ARG A 66 -15.64 10.28 -17.96
N GLY A 67 -14.67 9.39 -18.07
CA GLY A 67 -13.34 9.70 -18.55
C GLY A 67 -12.91 8.79 -19.69
N ARG A 68 -12.00 9.28 -20.52
CA ARG A 68 -11.46 8.52 -21.66
C ARG A 68 -9.94 8.63 -21.74
N ALA A 69 -9.28 7.50 -22.00
CA ALA A 69 -7.86 7.47 -22.33
C ALA A 69 -7.64 7.68 -23.83
N THR A 70 -6.65 8.50 -24.20
CA THR A 70 -6.28 8.75 -25.60
C THR A 70 -4.81 8.40 -25.88
N GLU A 71 -4.48 8.08 -27.13
CA GLU A 71 -3.12 7.70 -27.54
C GLU A 71 -2.06 8.80 -27.26
N TYR A 72 -2.44 10.08 -27.38
CA TYR A 72 -1.54 11.22 -27.16
C TYR A 72 -1.27 11.49 -25.68
N GLU A 73 -2.26 11.23 -24.83
CA GLU A 73 -2.21 11.52 -23.40
C GLU A 73 -1.63 10.35 -22.59
N ARG A 74 -1.12 9.31 -23.27
CA ARG A 74 -0.51 8.11 -22.65
C ARG A 74 0.65 8.43 -21.69
N HIS A 75 1.24 9.62 -21.80
CA HIS A 75 2.32 10.09 -20.91
C HIS A 75 1.88 11.18 -19.93
N ILE A 76 0.62 11.62 -19.99
CA ILE A 76 0.03 12.64 -19.12
C ILE A 76 -0.61 11.92 -17.92
N PRO A 77 -0.10 12.13 -16.69
CA PRO A 77 -0.59 11.42 -15.51
C PRO A 77 -2.07 11.65 -15.24
N PHE A 78 -2.78 10.57 -14.89
CA PHE A 78 -4.15 10.58 -14.37
C PHE A 78 -5.23 11.06 -15.34
N GLN A 79 -4.93 11.29 -16.61
CA GLN A 79 -5.84 11.98 -17.53
C GLN A 79 -7.24 11.35 -17.66
N PRO A 80 -7.41 10.01 -17.74
CA PRO A 80 -8.74 9.39 -17.72
C PRO A 80 -9.53 9.70 -16.44
N PHE A 81 -8.86 9.85 -15.30
CA PHE A 81 -9.51 10.22 -14.04
C PHE A 81 -9.79 11.72 -13.96
N THR A 82 -8.87 12.56 -14.45
CA THR A 82 -9.08 14.01 -14.60
C THR A 82 -10.33 14.30 -15.42
N ASP A 83 -10.46 13.63 -16.56
CA ASP A 83 -11.61 13.75 -17.46
C ASP A 83 -12.90 13.30 -16.74
N ALA A 84 -12.88 12.16 -16.06
CA ALA A 84 -14.03 11.68 -15.27
C ALA A 84 -14.42 12.63 -14.14
N PHE A 85 -13.45 13.17 -13.41
CA PHE A 85 -13.72 14.07 -12.29
C PHE A 85 -14.13 15.47 -12.71
N SER A 86 -14.00 15.83 -13.99
CA SER A 86 -14.58 17.07 -14.51
C SER A 86 -16.12 17.08 -14.44
N ASP A 87 -16.75 15.90 -14.40
CA ASP A 87 -18.20 15.74 -14.21
C ASP A 87 -18.65 15.89 -12.73
N LEU A 88 -17.72 16.00 -11.77
CA LEU A 88 -18.07 16.21 -10.36
C LEU A 88 -18.60 17.64 -10.16
N ALA A 89 -19.66 17.75 -9.34
CA ALA A 89 -20.13 19.05 -8.87
C ALA A 89 -19.02 19.76 -8.06
N PRO A 90 -18.71 21.05 -8.33
CA PRO A 90 -17.65 21.78 -7.64
C PRO A 90 -17.77 21.73 -6.11
N GLU A 91 -18.99 21.75 -5.58
CA GLU A 91 -19.29 21.71 -4.15
C GLU A 91 -18.84 20.38 -3.50
N THR A 92 -18.85 19.28 -4.26
CA THR A 92 -18.35 17.98 -3.78
C THR A 92 -16.84 18.01 -3.56
N VAL A 93 -16.12 18.69 -4.44
CA VAL A 93 -14.67 18.86 -4.34
C VAL A 93 -14.32 19.86 -3.24
N GLU A 94 -15.02 20.99 -3.17
CA GLU A 94 -14.78 22.04 -2.16
C GLU A 94 -15.08 21.56 -0.73
N SER A 95 -16.08 20.68 -0.56
CA SER A 95 -16.42 20.10 0.75
C SER A 95 -15.51 18.95 1.18
N PHE A 96 -14.63 18.47 0.30
CA PHE A 96 -13.71 17.37 0.62
C PHE A 96 -12.50 17.89 1.41
N PRO A 97 -12.28 17.45 2.67
CA PRO A 97 -11.22 18.00 3.54
C PRO A 97 -9.80 17.88 2.97
N ALA A 98 -9.56 16.90 2.09
CA ALA A 98 -8.27 16.61 1.48
C ALA A 98 -8.21 17.00 -0.01
N ALA A 99 -8.99 18.00 -0.45
CA ALA A 99 -9.03 18.45 -1.86
C ALA A 99 -7.64 18.79 -2.44
N ALA A 100 -6.75 19.37 -1.63
CA ALA A 100 -5.38 19.68 -2.04
C ALA A 100 -4.56 18.43 -2.40
N GLU A 101 -4.85 17.29 -1.76
CA GLU A 101 -4.13 16.04 -1.96
C GLU A 101 -4.56 15.34 -3.25
N VAL A 102 -5.82 15.47 -3.66
CA VAL A 102 -6.37 14.93 -4.93
C VAL A 102 -6.22 15.88 -6.11
N ALA A 103 -5.79 17.12 -5.90
CA ALA A 103 -5.60 18.11 -6.95
C ALA A 103 -4.80 17.60 -8.18
N PRO A 104 -3.74 16.77 -8.04
CA PRO A 104 -3.06 16.14 -9.17
C PRO A 104 -3.97 15.37 -10.12
N VAL A 105 -4.92 14.61 -9.56
CA VAL A 105 -5.87 13.77 -10.32
C VAL A 105 -7.05 14.60 -10.83
N LEU A 106 -7.39 15.71 -10.16
CA LEU A 106 -8.45 16.62 -10.60
C LEU A 106 -8.03 17.56 -11.75
N SER A 107 -6.73 17.85 -11.87
CA SER A 107 -6.22 18.88 -12.80
C SER A 107 -5.21 18.35 -13.82
N GLY A 108 -4.85 17.07 -13.76
CA GLY A 108 -3.80 16.48 -14.60
C GLY A 108 -2.40 17.08 -14.37
N ALA A 109 -2.24 17.90 -13.33
CA ALA A 109 -1.00 18.60 -12.99
C ALA A 109 -0.43 18.02 -11.69
N PRO A 110 0.42 16.98 -11.77
CA PRO A 110 1.05 16.43 -10.59
C PRO A 110 1.98 17.48 -9.95
N ARG A 111 1.61 17.93 -8.76
CA ARG A 111 2.55 18.56 -7.81
C ARG A 111 3.16 17.44 -6.98
N GLY A 112 4.44 17.53 -6.61
CA GLY A 112 5.23 16.51 -5.88
C GLY A 112 4.54 15.96 -4.62
N THR A 113 3.56 15.08 -4.84
CA THR A 113 2.64 14.51 -3.86
C THR A 113 2.94 13.03 -3.82
N ASP A 114 2.89 12.46 -2.63
CA ASP A 114 2.98 11.02 -2.44
C ASP A 114 1.90 10.30 -3.25
N ARG A 115 2.32 9.47 -4.22
CA ARG A 115 1.40 8.71 -5.07
C ARG A 115 0.44 7.83 -4.25
N PHE A 116 0.86 7.26 -3.13
CA PHE A 116 0.02 6.38 -2.33
C PHE A 116 -1.00 7.17 -1.51
N HIS A 117 -0.56 8.31 -0.98
CA HIS A 117 -1.45 9.27 -0.35
C HIS A 117 -2.48 9.80 -1.35
N LEU A 118 -2.05 10.14 -2.57
CA LEU A 118 -2.92 10.53 -3.68
C LEU A 118 -3.94 9.45 -4.02
N HIS A 119 -3.53 8.18 -4.12
CA HIS A 119 -4.45 7.08 -4.41
C HIS A 119 -5.50 6.89 -3.30
N ARG A 120 -5.08 6.95 -2.04
CA ARG A 120 -6.02 6.89 -0.90
C ARG A 120 -6.93 8.10 -0.81
N ALA A 121 -6.39 9.30 -1.02
CA ALA A 121 -7.18 10.52 -1.07
C ALA A 121 -8.20 10.46 -2.21
N THR A 122 -7.85 9.84 -3.34
CA THR A 122 -8.78 9.58 -4.46
C THR A 122 -9.86 8.57 -4.07
N ALA A 123 -9.51 7.48 -3.38
CA ALA A 123 -10.50 6.54 -2.85
C ALA A 123 -11.43 7.20 -1.80
N ALA A 124 -10.89 8.08 -0.97
CA ALA A 124 -11.64 8.87 0.01
C ALA A 124 -12.54 9.91 -0.67
N LEU A 125 -12.09 10.55 -1.76
CA LEU A 125 -12.92 11.43 -2.58
C LEU A 125 -14.07 10.65 -3.23
N LEU A 126 -13.80 9.46 -3.77
CA LEU A 126 -14.85 8.58 -4.32
C LEU A 126 -15.85 8.16 -3.23
N THR A 127 -15.38 7.88 -2.01
CA THR A 127 -16.23 7.60 -0.85
C THR A 127 -17.10 8.81 -0.50
N HIS A 128 -16.50 10.00 -0.45
CA HIS A 128 -17.17 11.27 -0.16
C HIS A 128 -18.23 11.63 -1.21
N ALA A 129 -17.90 11.44 -2.49
CA ALA A 129 -18.81 11.65 -3.61
C ALA A 129 -19.94 10.61 -3.67
N ALA A 130 -19.76 9.44 -3.06
CA ALA A 130 -20.73 8.34 -3.06
C ALA A 130 -21.81 8.46 -1.96
N ALA A 131 -22.26 9.68 -1.65
CA ALA A 131 -23.46 9.90 -0.83
C ALA A 131 -24.71 9.23 -1.47
N HIS A 132 -24.75 9.21 -2.80
CA HIS A 132 -25.64 8.40 -3.63
C HIS A 132 -24.80 7.40 -4.45
N PRO A 133 -25.40 6.34 -5.03
CA PRO A 133 -24.69 5.42 -5.90
C PRO A 133 -23.89 6.15 -6.99
N LEU A 134 -22.63 5.78 -7.17
CA LEU A 134 -21.69 6.43 -8.09
C LEU A 134 -21.15 5.42 -9.09
N VAL A 135 -21.22 5.75 -10.38
CA VAL A 135 -20.62 4.97 -11.47
C VAL A 135 -19.54 5.81 -12.13
N VAL A 136 -18.31 5.31 -12.13
CA VAL A 136 -17.17 5.96 -12.81
C VAL A 136 -16.79 5.13 -14.02
N VAL A 137 -16.90 5.72 -15.20
CA VAL A 137 -16.61 5.07 -16.48
C VAL A 137 -15.29 5.56 -17.01
N LEU A 138 -14.38 4.64 -17.31
CA LEU A 138 -13.10 4.90 -17.96
C LEU A 138 -13.03 4.13 -19.28
N ASP A 139 -13.17 4.83 -20.40
CA ASP A 139 -13.13 4.24 -21.75
C ASP A 139 -11.72 4.24 -22.34
N ASP A 140 -11.49 3.35 -23.30
CA ASP A 140 -10.23 3.18 -24.04
C ASP A 140 -8.98 2.95 -23.16
N MET A 141 -9.11 2.31 -21.98
CA MET A 141 -8.04 2.12 -20.97
C MET A 141 -6.78 1.36 -21.42
N HIS A 142 -6.76 0.85 -22.66
CA HIS A 142 -5.53 0.34 -23.29
C HIS A 142 -4.52 1.47 -23.63
N TRP A 143 -4.98 2.72 -23.68
CA TRP A 143 -4.15 3.91 -23.85
C TRP A 143 -3.82 4.64 -22.55
N ALA A 144 -4.29 4.16 -21.40
CA ALA A 144 -4.08 4.83 -20.13
C ALA A 144 -2.59 4.98 -19.78
N ASP A 145 -2.25 6.10 -19.17
CA ASP A 145 -0.91 6.37 -18.67
C ASP A 145 -0.55 5.49 -17.47
N ALA A 146 0.75 5.37 -17.19
CA ALA A 146 1.25 4.52 -16.11
C ALA A 146 0.69 4.90 -14.73
N ALA A 147 0.51 6.20 -14.44
CA ALA A 147 0.02 6.66 -13.14
C ALA A 147 -1.47 6.34 -12.95
N SER A 148 -2.29 6.47 -14.01
CA SER A 148 -3.68 6.01 -14.00
C SER A 148 -3.80 4.50 -13.79
N LEU A 149 -2.92 3.72 -14.39
CA LEU A 149 -2.90 2.26 -14.20
C LEU A 149 -2.50 1.88 -12.78
N GLU A 150 -1.56 2.60 -12.15
CA GLU A 150 -1.19 2.43 -10.75
C GLU A 150 -2.36 2.79 -9.80
N LEU A 151 -3.05 3.91 -10.04
CA LEU A 151 -4.24 4.29 -9.28
C LEU A 151 -5.36 3.25 -9.42
N LEU A 152 -5.61 2.76 -10.63
CA LEU A 152 -6.60 1.70 -10.86
C LEU A 152 -6.22 0.41 -10.12
N ASP A 153 -4.95 0.02 -10.13
CA ASP A 153 -4.47 -1.13 -9.38
C ASP A 153 -4.69 -0.96 -7.87
N HIS A 154 -4.43 0.23 -7.32
CA HIS A 154 -4.75 0.53 -5.92
C HIS A 154 -6.25 0.38 -5.63
N LEU A 155 -7.13 0.93 -6.47
CA LEU A 155 -8.60 0.85 -6.29
C LEU A 155 -9.15 -0.57 -6.45
N VAL A 156 -8.48 -1.44 -7.21
CA VAL A 156 -8.82 -2.87 -7.32
C VAL A 156 -8.37 -3.64 -6.07
N ARG A 157 -7.19 -3.32 -5.52
CA ARG A 157 -6.69 -3.96 -4.28
C ARG A 157 -7.42 -3.46 -3.03
N HIS A 158 -7.81 -2.19 -3.02
CA HIS A 158 -8.53 -1.52 -1.94
C HIS A 158 -9.86 -0.96 -2.47
N PRO A 159 -10.86 -1.83 -2.68
CA PRO A 159 -12.16 -1.39 -3.15
C PRO A 159 -12.74 -0.31 -2.25
N VAL A 160 -13.27 0.75 -2.85
CA VAL A 160 -13.95 1.83 -2.14
C VAL A 160 -15.11 1.23 -1.35
N ARG A 161 -15.08 1.33 -0.02
CA ARG A 161 -16.12 0.80 0.88
C ARG A 161 -17.35 1.73 0.91
N ALA A 162 -17.88 2.04 -0.26
CA ALA A 162 -19.08 2.84 -0.47
C ALA A 162 -19.83 2.33 -1.72
N ARG A 163 -20.95 2.96 -2.07
CA ARG A 163 -21.75 2.62 -3.26
C ARG A 163 -21.12 3.12 -4.56
N VAL A 164 -19.89 2.67 -4.85
CA VAL A 164 -19.13 3.00 -6.07
C VAL A 164 -18.98 1.77 -6.98
N LEU A 165 -19.14 1.97 -8.29
CA LEU A 165 -18.82 1.00 -9.35
C LEU A 165 -17.88 1.64 -10.37
N LEU A 166 -16.69 1.07 -10.53
CA LEU A 166 -15.76 1.44 -11.62
C LEU A 166 -16.07 0.59 -12.86
N VAL A 167 -16.17 1.21 -14.02
CA VAL A 167 -16.44 0.55 -15.31
C VAL A 167 -15.30 0.85 -16.25
N LEU A 168 -14.63 -0.20 -16.73
CA LEU A 168 -13.50 -0.08 -17.63
C LEU A 168 -13.89 -0.63 -19.00
N ALA A 169 -13.57 0.11 -20.06
CA ALA A 169 -13.68 -0.40 -21.42
C ALA A 169 -12.29 -0.42 -22.08
N ARG A 170 -11.90 -1.58 -22.64
CA ARG A 170 -10.56 -1.76 -23.22
C ARG A 170 -10.51 -2.78 -24.35
N ARG A 171 -9.39 -2.75 -25.07
CA ARG A 171 -9.04 -3.77 -26.07
C ARG A 171 -8.04 -4.72 -25.43
N GLU A 172 -8.41 -5.99 -25.33
CA GLU A 172 -7.65 -6.95 -24.53
C GLU A 172 -6.24 -7.20 -25.06
N ARG A 173 -6.11 -7.45 -26.36
CA ARG A 173 -4.82 -7.70 -27.02
C ARG A 173 -3.87 -6.50 -27.04
N GLN A 174 -4.42 -5.30 -26.85
CA GLN A 174 -3.67 -4.03 -26.87
C GLN A 174 -3.46 -3.47 -25.46
N SER A 175 -3.98 -4.15 -24.43
CA SER A 175 -3.88 -3.69 -23.05
C SER A 175 -2.44 -3.82 -22.54
N PRO A 176 -1.91 -2.82 -21.82
CA PRO A 176 -0.63 -2.94 -21.13
C PRO A 176 -0.62 -4.13 -20.17
N ALA A 177 0.52 -4.82 -20.05
CA ALA A 177 0.68 -5.97 -19.16
C ALA A 177 0.31 -5.66 -17.69
N PRO A 178 0.63 -4.48 -17.11
CA PRO A 178 0.20 -4.14 -15.75
C PRO A 178 -1.33 -4.14 -15.59
N LEU A 179 -2.06 -3.52 -16.52
CA LEU A 179 -3.53 -3.49 -16.50
C LEU A 179 -4.11 -4.91 -16.56
N ALA A 180 -3.59 -5.76 -17.44
CA ALA A 180 -4.05 -7.14 -17.56
C ALA A 180 -3.82 -7.91 -16.25
N ALA A 181 -2.65 -7.77 -15.64
CA ALA A 181 -2.32 -8.43 -14.37
C ALA A 181 -3.23 -7.97 -13.22
N THR A 182 -3.50 -6.66 -13.10
CA THR A 182 -4.42 -6.10 -12.12
C THR A 182 -5.82 -6.69 -12.24
N LEU A 183 -6.36 -6.77 -13.45
CA LEU A 183 -7.72 -7.27 -13.68
C LEU A 183 -7.84 -8.78 -13.48
N ILE A 184 -6.80 -9.55 -13.81
CA ILE A 184 -6.75 -11.00 -13.53
C ILE A 184 -6.80 -11.23 -12.02
N ARG A 185 -5.91 -10.60 -11.25
CA ARG A 185 -5.91 -10.69 -9.79
C ARG A 185 -7.26 -10.30 -9.18
N GLY A 186 -7.82 -9.18 -9.63
CA GLY A 186 -9.12 -8.72 -9.15
C GLY A 186 -10.26 -9.68 -9.50
N THR A 187 -10.14 -10.46 -10.58
CA THR A 187 -11.13 -11.50 -10.93
C THR A 187 -11.02 -12.69 -9.98
N GLU A 188 -9.80 -13.10 -9.61
CA GLU A 188 -9.52 -14.19 -8.66
C GLU A 188 -10.04 -13.86 -7.25
N THR A 189 -9.94 -12.61 -6.83
CA THR A 189 -10.46 -12.13 -5.53
C THR A 189 -11.95 -11.79 -5.55
N GLY A 190 -12.60 -11.81 -6.71
CA GLY A 190 -14.02 -11.44 -6.89
C GLY A 190 -14.30 -9.94 -6.93
N THR A 191 -13.29 -9.07 -6.78
CA THR A 191 -13.42 -7.60 -6.88
C THR A 191 -13.81 -7.15 -8.29
N VAL A 192 -13.28 -7.81 -9.32
CA VAL A 192 -13.48 -7.47 -10.74
C VAL A 192 -14.43 -8.48 -11.37
N ARG A 193 -15.49 -7.99 -12.02
CA ARG A 193 -16.35 -8.78 -12.89
C ARG A 193 -15.97 -8.51 -14.34
N ARG A 194 -15.56 -9.54 -15.06
CA ARG A 194 -15.17 -9.44 -16.47
C ARG A 194 -16.32 -9.82 -17.41
N THR A 195 -16.50 -9.02 -18.47
CA THR A 195 -17.44 -9.24 -19.57
C THR A 195 -16.71 -9.08 -20.90
N VAL A 196 -16.56 -10.17 -21.65
CA VAL A 196 -15.92 -10.16 -22.98
C VAL A 196 -17.00 -10.06 -24.05
N LEU A 197 -16.96 -9.02 -24.86
CA LEU A 197 -17.88 -8.84 -25.99
C LEU A 197 -17.35 -9.57 -27.23
N GLY A 198 -18.06 -10.63 -27.62
CA GLY A 198 -17.88 -11.28 -28.92
C GLY A 198 -18.65 -10.57 -30.04
N PRO A 199 -18.43 -11.01 -31.30
CA PRO A 199 -19.27 -10.62 -32.45
C PRO A 199 -20.76 -10.86 -32.18
N LEU A 200 -21.62 -10.10 -32.85
CA LEU A 200 -23.06 -10.36 -32.85
C LEU A 200 -23.35 -11.65 -33.62
N GLY A 201 -24.39 -12.36 -33.20
CA GLY A 201 -24.86 -13.56 -33.88
C GLY A 201 -25.46 -13.22 -35.25
N GLU A 202 -25.43 -14.19 -36.15
CA GLU A 202 -26.03 -14.07 -37.50
C GLU A 202 -27.49 -13.66 -37.42
N ARG A 203 -28.25 -14.32 -36.53
CA ARG A 203 -29.67 -14.05 -36.32
C ARG A 203 -29.93 -12.59 -35.95
N GLU A 204 -29.17 -12.03 -35.02
CA GLU A 204 -29.31 -10.64 -34.57
C GLU A 204 -28.95 -9.67 -35.70
N CYS A 205 -27.89 -9.96 -36.46
CA CYS A 205 -27.47 -9.13 -37.60
C CYS A 205 -28.50 -9.13 -38.74
N VAL A 206 -29.05 -10.30 -39.08
CA VAL A 206 -29.95 -10.50 -40.22
C VAL A 206 -31.37 -10.08 -39.90
N GLU A 207 -31.91 -10.46 -38.73
CA GLU A 207 -33.31 -10.20 -38.39
C GLU A 207 -33.52 -8.79 -37.82
N LEU A 208 -32.58 -8.24 -37.06
CA LEU A 208 -32.79 -7.02 -36.27
C LEU A 208 -32.05 -5.79 -36.83
N LEU A 209 -30.87 -5.96 -37.42
CA LEU A 209 -30.07 -4.84 -37.96
C LEU A 209 -30.26 -4.61 -39.46
N THR A 210 -30.75 -5.61 -40.20
CA THR A 210 -30.94 -5.53 -41.65
C THR A 210 -32.36 -5.92 -42.12
N PRO A 211 -33.43 -5.45 -41.44
CA PRO A 211 -34.80 -5.87 -41.75
C PRO A 211 -35.25 -5.48 -43.18
N ASP A 212 -34.62 -4.48 -43.77
CA ASP A 212 -34.94 -3.96 -45.10
C ASP A 212 -34.26 -4.74 -46.25
N LEU A 213 -33.39 -5.70 -45.95
CA LEU A 213 -32.62 -6.45 -46.94
C LEU A 213 -33.18 -7.85 -47.18
N ALA A 214 -33.00 -8.34 -48.41
CA ALA A 214 -33.23 -9.75 -48.70
C ALA A 214 -32.27 -10.61 -47.85
N HIS A 215 -32.76 -11.74 -47.33
CA HIS A 215 -32.03 -12.59 -46.39
C HIS A 215 -30.64 -12.99 -46.90
N ASP A 216 -30.51 -13.33 -48.19
CA ASP A 216 -29.24 -13.69 -48.83
C ASP A 216 -28.23 -12.53 -48.90
N GLN A 217 -28.72 -11.30 -49.07
CA GLN A 217 -27.90 -10.08 -49.01
C GLN A 217 -27.46 -9.78 -47.58
N ALA A 218 -28.36 -9.90 -46.62
CA ALA A 218 -28.07 -9.71 -45.19
C ALA A 218 -27.01 -10.71 -44.69
N VAL A 219 -27.13 -11.99 -45.04
CA VAL A 219 -26.14 -13.03 -44.69
C VAL A 219 -24.76 -12.72 -45.30
N ARG A 220 -24.69 -12.28 -46.56
CA ARG A 220 -23.42 -11.88 -47.19
C ARG A 220 -22.75 -10.71 -46.49
N LEU A 221 -23.52 -9.70 -46.08
CA LEU A 221 -23.00 -8.57 -45.30
C LEU A 221 -22.55 -9.00 -43.90
N PHE A 222 -23.31 -9.88 -43.24
CA PHE A 222 -22.92 -10.48 -41.97
C PHE A 222 -21.58 -11.21 -42.09
N THR A 223 -21.42 -12.12 -43.05
CA THR A 223 -20.15 -12.84 -43.29
C THR A 223 -19.00 -11.89 -43.54
N ALA A 224 -19.20 -10.85 -44.36
CA ALA A 224 -18.17 -9.85 -44.67
C ALA A 224 -17.79 -8.97 -43.46
N SER A 225 -18.72 -8.76 -42.53
CA SER A 225 -18.49 -8.03 -41.28
C SER A 225 -17.90 -8.91 -40.17
N GLU A 226 -17.91 -10.24 -40.34
CA GLU A 226 -17.59 -11.24 -39.31
C GLU A 226 -18.36 -11.01 -37.99
N GLY A 227 -19.59 -10.46 -38.09
CA GLY A 227 -20.42 -10.11 -36.94
C GLY A 227 -19.94 -8.89 -36.13
N ASN A 228 -18.96 -8.11 -36.63
CA ASN A 228 -18.56 -6.85 -35.99
C ASN A 228 -19.61 -5.75 -36.29
N PRO A 229 -20.30 -5.20 -35.28
CA PRO A 229 -21.38 -4.22 -35.48
C PRO A 229 -20.95 -2.99 -36.27
N LEU A 230 -19.77 -2.42 -35.98
CA LEU A 230 -19.27 -1.27 -36.71
C LEU A 230 -19.08 -1.60 -38.19
N TYR A 231 -18.51 -2.77 -38.48
CA TYR A 231 -18.24 -3.18 -39.86
C TYR A 231 -19.55 -3.42 -40.60
N LEU A 232 -20.49 -4.13 -39.98
CA LEU A 232 -21.80 -4.40 -40.55
C LEU A 232 -22.55 -3.10 -40.87
N LEU A 233 -22.59 -2.15 -39.92
CA LEU A 233 -23.27 -0.86 -40.11
C LEU A 233 -22.62 -0.03 -41.21
N THR A 234 -21.28 -0.03 -41.30
CA THR A 234 -20.58 0.68 -42.39
C THR A 234 -20.85 0.04 -43.76
N LEU A 235 -20.84 -1.29 -43.86
CA LEU A 235 -21.17 -1.99 -45.11
C LEU A 235 -22.64 -1.77 -45.50
N LEU A 236 -23.56 -1.76 -44.53
CA LEU A 236 -24.97 -1.47 -44.74
C LEU A 236 -25.19 -0.03 -45.24
N GLN A 237 -24.47 0.93 -44.67
CA GLN A 237 -24.51 2.33 -45.11
C GLN A 237 -24.00 2.47 -46.55
N ALA A 238 -22.85 1.88 -46.86
CA ALA A 238 -22.31 1.88 -48.23
C ALA A 238 -23.29 1.24 -49.23
N HIS A 239 -24.01 0.19 -48.82
CA HIS A 239 -25.05 -0.42 -49.64
C HIS A 239 -26.23 0.52 -49.88
N ARG A 240 -26.71 1.22 -48.83
CA ARG A 240 -27.78 2.24 -48.94
C ARG A 240 -27.39 3.41 -49.82
N GLU A 241 -26.10 3.71 -49.94
CA GLU A 241 -25.53 4.74 -50.83
C GLU A 241 -25.29 4.23 -52.26
N GLY A 242 -25.67 2.98 -52.56
CA GLY A 242 -25.69 2.42 -53.92
C GLY A 242 -24.63 1.37 -54.23
N ALA A 243 -23.78 0.98 -53.26
CA ALA A 243 -22.80 -0.07 -53.47
C ALA A 243 -23.45 -1.47 -53.54
N SER A 244 -23.03 -2.31 -54.49
CA SER A 244 -23.52 -3.68 -54.60
C SER A 244 -23.00 -4.57 -53.47
N VAL A 245 -23.89 -5.32 -52.81
CA VAL A 245 -23.56 -6.28 -51.73
C VAL A 245 -22.48 -7.27 -52.14
N SER A 246 -22.47 -7.72 -53.41
CA SER A 246 -21.47 -8.65 -53.92
C SER A 246 -20.05 -8.05 -53.95
N ARG A 247 -19.94 -6.74 -54.17
CA ARG A 247 -18.66 -6.02 -54.15
C ARG A 247 -18.21 -5.79 -52.71
N LEU A 248 -19.14 -5.39 -51.85
CA LEU A 248 -18.91 -5.17 -50.42
C LEU A 248 -18.41 -6.43 -49.70
N SER A 249 -18.96 -7.60 -50.06
CA SER A 249 -18.58 -8.88 -49.45
C SER A 249 -17.22 -9.42 -49.90
N THR A 250 -16.65 -8.92 -51.00
CA THR A 250 -15.41 -9.43 -51.60
C THR A 250 -14.19 -8.53 -51.38
N THR A 251 -14.40 -7.22 -51.24
CA THR A 251 -13.30 -6.24 -51.06
C THR A 251 -12.87 -6.06 -49.60
N GLY A 252 -13.74 -6.36 -48.64
CA GLY A 252 -13.50 -6.12 -47.22
C GLY A 252 -13.56 -4.63 -46.84
N LEU A 253 -13.82 -4.33 -45.56
CA LEU A 253 -14.05 -2.96 -45.08
C LEU A 253 -12.86 -2.02 -45.31
N GLY A 254 -11.62 -2.51 -45.17
CA GLY A 254 -10.42 -1.69 -45.28
C GLY A 254 -10.21 -1.12 -46.68
N ALA A 255 -10.44 -1.92 -47.73
CA ALA A 255 -10.34 -1.46 -49.11
C ALA A 255 -11.46 -0.47 -49.46
N LEU A 256 -12.67 -0.68 -48.95
CA LEU A 256 -13.79 0.25 -49.13
C LEU A 256 -13.52 1.62 -48.51
N LEU A 257 -13.04 1.65 -47.26
CA LEU A 257 -12.73 2.90 -46.56
C LEU A 257 -11.56 3.66 -47.23
N LEU A 258 -10.61 2.96 -47.84
CA LEU A 258 -9.53 3.59 -48.61
C LEU A 258 -9.99 4.03 -50.00
N ASP A 259 -10.96 3.34 -50.64
CA ASP A 259 -11.54 3.74 -51.93
C ASP A 259 -12.23 5.12 -51.82
N GLU A 260 -12.82 5.43 -50.66
CA GLU A 260 -13.39 6.75 -50.36
C GLU A 260 -12.40 7.92 -50.39
N LEU A 261 -11.09 7.64 -50.25
CA LEU A 261 -10.03 8.64 -50.35
C LEU A 261 -9.60 8.89 -51.80
N THR A 262 -9.92 7.97 -52.72
CA THR A 262 -9.55 8.04 -54.14
C THR A 262 -10.10 9.27 -54.88
N PRO A 263 -11.35 9.74 -54.63
CA PRO A 263 -11.87 10.96 -55.27
C PRO A 263 -11.36 12.27 -54.67
N LEU A 264 -10.49 12.24 -53.65
CA LEU A 264 -9.98 13.43 -52.99
C LEU A 264 -8.81 14.06 -53.75
N THR A 265 -8.69 15.38 -53.67
CA THR A 265 -7.51 16.09 -54.17
C THR A 265 -6.28 15.78 -53.29
N PRO A 266 -5.04 15.99 -53.79
CA PRO A 266 -3.85 15.85 -52.97
C PRO A 266 -3.86 16.70 -51.69
N SER A 267 -4.48 17.89 -51.73
CA SER A 267 -4.62 18.77 -50.55
C SER A 267 -5.56 18.16 -49.50
N GLN A 268 -6.68 17.60 -49.95
CA GLN A 268 -7.68 16.93 -49.10
C GLN A 268 -7.13 15.63 -48.50
N VAL A 269 -6.40 14.84 -49.27
CA VAL A 269 -5.71 13.63 -48.77
C VAL A 269 -4.70 14.02 -47.69
N ARG A 270 -3.88 15.07 -47.94
CA ARG A 270 -2.92 15.54 -46.94
C ARG A 270 -3.60 16.02 -45.66
N LEU A 271 -4.73 16.71 -45.78
CA LEU A 271 -5.53 17.14 -44.61
C LEU A 271 -6.05 15.93 -43.81
N VAL A 272 -6.56 14.89 -44.48
CA VAL A 272 -6.99 13.63 -43.84
C VAL A 272 -5.82 12.92 -43.15
N GLN A 273 -4.63 12.89 -43.77
CA GLN A 273 -3.42 12.31 -43.17
C GLN A 273 -2.97 13.07 -41.92
N VAL A 274 -3.00 14.40 -41.96
CA VAL A 274 -2.66 15.24 -40.79
C VAL A 274 -3.69 15.06 -39.67
N VAL A 275 -5.01 15.03 -39.98
CA VAL A 275 -6.05 14.71 -39.00
C VAL A 275 -5.85 13.31 -38.41
N ALA A 276 -5.47 12.31 -39.22
CA ALA A 276 -5.19 10.97 -38.72
C ALA A 276 -3.98 10.94 -37.76
N ALA A 277 -2.95 11.75 -38.04
CA ALA A 277 -1.74 11.89 -37.24
C ALA A 277 -1.92 12.76 -35.99
N LEU A 278 -2.91 13.65 -35.94
CA LEU A 278 -3.28 14.49 -34.79
C LEU A 278 -4.41 13.90 -33.94
N GLY A 279 -5.24 13.04 -34.52
CA GLY A 279 -6.40 12.44 -33.87
C GLY A 279 -7.34 13.46 -33.27
N ASP A 280 -7.72 13.23 -32.01
CA ASP A 280 -8.70 14.02 -31.29
C ASP A 280 -8.16 15.41 -30.89
N HIS A 281 -6.97 15.83 -31.34
CA HIS A 281 -6.37 17.16 -31.10
C HIS A 281 -6.33 18.04 -32.36
N ALA A 282 -6.84 17.57 -33.50
CA ALA A 282 -6.81 18.36 -34.73
C ALA A 282 -7.75 19.57 -34.62
N THR A 283 -7.18 20.77 -34.52
CA THR A 283 -7.93 22.04 -34.59
C THR A 283 -7.71 22.71 -35.95
N PRO A 284 -8.65 23.53 -36.44
CA PRO A 284 -8.46 24.26 -37.69
C PRO A 284 -7.15 25.07 -37.73
N ALA A 285 -6.79 25.71 -36.61
CA ALA A 285 -5.54 26.47 -36.50
C ALA A 285 -4.30 25.59 -36.70
N LEU A 286 -4.24 24.44 -36.02
CA LEU A 286 -3.12 23.51 -36.14
C LEU A 286 -3.06 22.85 -37.52
N LEU A 287 -4.22 22.52 -38.10
CA LEU A 287 -4.32 21.96 -39.45
C LEU A 287 -3.80 22.95 -40.50
N GLY A 288 -4.19 24.21 -40.43
CA GLY A 288 -3.70 25.25 -41.35
C GLY A 288 -2.19 25.42 -41.26
N ALA A 289 -1.64 25.52 -40.05
CA ALA A 289 -0.21 25.67 -39.83
C ALA A 289 0.63 24.49 -40.37
N VAL A 290 0.16 23.25 -40.17
CA VAL A 290 0.90 22.03 -40.56
C VAL A 290 0.76 21.72 -42.05
N THR A 291 -0.44 21.95 -42.62
CA THR A 291 -0.66 21.74 -44.05
C THR A 291 -0.08 22.87 -44.90
N GLY A 292 0.10 24.07 -44.34
CA GLY A 292 0.53 25.26 -45.05
C GLY A 292 -0.57 25.83 -45.96
N GLN A 293 -1.83 25.48 -45.70
CA GLN A 293 -2.97 25.98 -46.47
C GLN A 293 -3.39 27.39 -46.03
N GLU A 294 -3.72 28.23 -46.99
CA GLU A 294 -4.38 29.51 -46.73
C GLU A 294 -5.76 29.28 -46.08
N PRO A 295 -6.22 30.15 -45.16
CA PRO A 295 -7.45 29.94 -44.40
C PRO A 295 -8.69 29.68 -45.27
N GLY A 296 -8.79 30.32 -46.43
CA GLY A 296 -9.89 30.12 -47.39
C GLY A 296 -9.90 28.69 -47.96
N GLN A 297 -8.74 28.21 -48.43
CA GLN A 297 -8.61 26.86 -48.99
C GLN A 297 -8.84 25.77 -47.93
N LEU A 298 -8.35 25.98 -46.70
CA LEU A 298 -8.57 25.06 -45.59
C LEU A 298 -10.07 24.92 -45.28
N THR A 299 -10.80 26.04 -45.26
CA THR A 299 -12.25 26.04 -45.00
C THR A 299 -13.00 25.28 -46.09
N GLU A 300 -12.65 25.52 -47.36
CA GLU A 300 -13.24 24.79 -48.49
C GLU A 300 -12.97 23.28 -48.41
N ASP A 301 -11.73 22.87 -48.13
CA ASP A 301 -11.37 21.46 -48.03
C ASP A 301 -12.04 20.79 -46.82
N LEU A 302 -12.12 21.45 -45.67
CA LEU A 302 -12.88 20.97 -44.50
C LEU A 302 -14.37 20.82 -44.81
N ASP A 303 -14.99 21.76 -45.52
CA ASP A 303 -16.39 21.69 -45.94
C ASP A 303 -16.63 20.54 -46.93
N VAL A 304 -15.71 20.29 -47.87
CA VAL A 304 -15.81 19.15 -48.79
C VAL A 304 -15.72 17.83 -48.02
N LEU A 305 -14.73 17.70 -47.14
CA LEU A 305 -14.51 16.48 -46.35
C LEU A 305 -15.64 16.22 -45.35
N THR A 306 -16.22 17.27 -44.77
CA THR A 306 -17.38 17.16 -43.86
C THR A 306 -18.65 16.80 -44.64
N ARG A 307 -18.88 17.40 -45.82
CA ARG A 307 -20.02 17.04 -46.69
C ARG A 307 -19.94 15.60 -47.20
N ARG A 308 -18.73 15.07 -47.37
CA ARG A 308 -18.49 13.65 -47.69
C ARG A 308 -18.55 12.72 -46.47
N ASP A 309 -18.91 13.25 -45.29
CA ASP A 309 -18.88 12.56 -43.99
C ASP A 309 -17.54 11.84 -43.73
N LEU A 310 -16.41 12.38 -44.18
CA LEU A 310 -15.08 11.86 -43.83
C LEU A 310 -14.60 12.43 -42.49
N LEU A 311 -14.92 13.70 -42.25
CA LEU A 311 -14.60 14.43 -41.03
C LEU A 311 -15.87 14.77 -40.25
N ARG A 312 -15.75 14.76 -38.92
CA ARG A 312 -16.78 15.23 -37.99
C ARG A 312 -16.17 16.21 -37.00
N THR A 313 -16.94 17.23 -36.67
CA THR A 313 -16.61 18.17 -35.60
C THR A 313 -17.04 17.57 -34.26
N GLY A 314 -16.06 17.37 -33.39
CA GLY A 314 -16.25 16.97 -32.00
C GLY A 314 -16.53 18.17 -31.09
N THR A 315 -16.65 17.88 -29.80
CA THR A 315 -16.73 18.89 -28.73
C THR A 315 -15.48 19.80 -28.75
N HIS A 316 -15.66 21.10 -28.45
CA HIS A 316 -14.58 22.10 -28.42
C HIS A 316 -13.93 22.42 -29.79
N GLY A 317 -14.63 22.19 -30.91
CA GLY A 317 -14.16 22.59 -32.24
C GLY A 317 -13.02 21.72 -32.79
N ARG A 318 -12.82 20.53 -32.20
CA ARG A 318 -11.83 19.55 -32.66
C ARG A 318 -12.39 18.75 -33.84
N ILE A 319 -11.52 18.34 -34.74
CA ILE A 319 -11.88 17.63 -35.97
C ILE A 319 -11.39 16.21 -35.86
N ALA A 320 -12.26 15.24 -36.14
CA ALA A 320 -11.92 13.82 -36.10
C ALA A 320 -12.42 13.12 -37.37
N LEU A 321 -11.76 12.02 -37.73
CA LEU A 321 -12.26 11.13 -38.77
C LEU A 321 -13.52 10.42 -38.28
N ARG A 322 -14.53 10.27 -39.14
CA ARG A 322 -15.82 9.66 -38.76
C ARG A 322 -15.69 8.25 -38.17
N HIS A 323 -14.64 7.53 -38.55
CA HIS A 323 -14.41 6.14 -38.16
C HIS A 323 -12.99 5.94 -37.62
N PRO A 324 -12.85 5.37 -36.40
CA PRO A 324 -11.54 5.03 -35.85
C PRO A 324 -10.72 4.08 -36.74
N VAL A 325 -11.39 3.20 -37.49
CA VAL A 325 -10.74 2.27 -38.42
C VAL A 325 -10.14 3.01 -39.62
N LEU A 326 -10.85 4.00 -40.17
CA LEU A 326 -10.33 4.85 -41.25
C LEU A 326 -9.07 5.59 -40.78
N ARG A 327 -9.04 6.09 -39.54
CA ARG A 327 -7.84 6.70 -38.95
C ARG A 327 -6.65 5.75 -38.93
N SER A 328 -6.83 4.53 -38.44
CA SER A 328 -5.75 3.54 -38.43
C SER A 328 -5.26 3.20 -39.84
N LEU A 329 -6.18 2.99 -40.79
CA LEU A 329 -5.83 2.69 -42.19
C LEU A 329 -5.08 3.83 -42.88
N VAL A 330 -5.54 5.09 -42.69
CA VAL A 330 -4.86 6.28 -43.22
C VAL A 330 -3.47 6.40 -42.62
N ARG A 331 -3.35 6.26 -41.29
CA ARG A 331 -2.07 6.36 -40.59
C ARG A 331 -1.09 5.29 -41.06
N ASP A 332 -1.53 4.05 -41.16
CA ASP A 332 -0.68 2.91 -41.53
C ASP A 332 -0.35 2.93 -43.04
N GLY A 333 -1.22 3.51 -43.86
CA GLY A 333 -1.01 3.71 -45.30
C GLY A 333 -0.26 4.99 -45.68
N THR A 334 0.02 5.89 -44.73
CA THR A 334 0.80 7.12 -44.99
C THR A 334 2.29 6.80 -45.01
N ASP A 335 3.00 7.35 -45.99
CA ASP A 335 4.45 7.20 -46.12
C ASP A 335 5.17 7.57 -44.79
N PRO A 336 6.11 6.73 -44.31
CA PRO A 336 6.81 6.97 -43.05
C PRO A 336 7.51 8.33 -42.97
N TRP A 337 8.11 8.81 -44.07
CA TRP A 337 8.76 10.11 -44.11
C TRP A 337 7.76 11.25 -43.95
N LEU A 338 6.61 11.17 -44.63
CA LEU A 338 5.56 12.17 -44.51
C LEU A 338 4.95 12.20 -43.09
N ARG A 339 4.83 11.05 -42.44
CA ARG A 339 4.42 10.97 -41.03
C ARG A 339 5.41 11.67 -40.12
N THR A 340 6.70 11.36 -40.24
CA THR A 340 7.78 12.00 -39.46
C THR A 340 7.77 13.52 -39.66
N GLU A 341 7.66 13.99 -40.91
CA GLU A 341 7.59 15.41 -41.24
C GLU A 341 6.35 16.09 -40.65
N THR A 342 5.20 15.40 -40.67
CA THR A 342 3.96 15.89 -40.04
C THR A 342 4.15 16.10 -38.54
N HIS A 343 4.71 15.11 -37.82
CA HIS A 343 4.99 15.27 -36.38
C HIS A 343 6.01 16.38 -36.11
N ARG A 344 7.02 16.55 -36.96
CA ARG A 344 7.99 17.66 -36.86
C ARG A 344 7.31 19.03 -36.97
N LEU A 345 6.43 19.21 -37.95
CA LEU A 345 5.69 20.47 -38.17
C LEU A 345 4.72 20.74 -37.01
N VAL A 346 4.01 19.72 -36.55
CA VAL A 346 3.11 19.84 -35.37
C VAL A 346 3.90 20.25 -34.13
N GLY A 347 5.03 19.59 -33.85
CA GLY A 347 5.88 19.92 -32.70
C GLY A 347 6.39 21.36 -32.73
N ALA A 348 6.73 21.88 -33.90
CA ALA A 348 7.14 23.28 -34.09
C ALA A 348 5.99 24.26 -33.80
N GLU A 349 4.79 23.97 -34.27
CA GLU A 349 3.61 24.82 -34.04
C GLU A 349 3.14 24.80 -32.57
N LEU A 350 3.18 23.63 -31.93
CA LEU A 350 2.94 23.49 -30.49
C LEU A 350 3.96 24.28 -29.66
N ALA A 351 5.24 24.27 -30.07
CA ALA A 351 6.26 25.09 -29.43
C ALA A 351 5.99 26.59 -29.59
N ARG A 352 5.55 27.03 -30.78
CA ARG A 352 5.23 28.43 -31.09
C ARG A 352 4.05 28.95 -30.27
N THR A 353 3.06 28.09 -30.01
CA THR A 353 1.84 28.42 -29.26
C THR A 353 1.99 28.24 -27.75
N GLY A 354 3.16 27.78 -27.27
CA GLY A 354 3.42 27.60 -25.85
C GLY A 354 2.74 26.38 -25.24
N ALA A 355 2.47 25.34 -26.03
CA ALA A 355 1.88 24.11 -25.54
C ALA A 355 2.79 23.41 -24.50
N PRO A 356 2.21 22.63 -23.56
CA PRO A 356 2.96 21.90 -22.54
C PRO A 356 4.07 21.01 -23.12
N LEU A 357 5.19 20.89 -22.40
CA LEU A 357 6.35 20.09 -22.86
C LEU A 357 6.01 18.61 -23.05
N ALA A 358 5.08 18.04 -22.27
CA ALA A 358 4.63 16.66 -22.43
C ALA A 358 3.95 16.41 -23.79
N GLU A 359 3.14 17.35 -24.28
CA GLU A 359 2.47 17.26 -25.58
C GLU A 359 3.50 17.40 -26.71
N ARG A 360 4.44 18.33 -26.56
CA ARG A 360 5.55 18.53 -27.50
C ARG A 360 6.47 17.31 -27.57
N ALA A 361 6.71 16.63 -26.45
CA ALA A 361 7.55 15.44 -26.36
C ALA A 361 7.02 14.27 -27.20
N HIS A 362 5.69 14.06 -27.25
CA HIS A 362 5.09 13.04 -28.12
C HIS A 362 5.46 13.26 -29.59
N HIS A 363 5.32 14.50 -30.08
CA HIS A 363 5.65 14.84 -31.46
C HIS A 363 7.16 14.81 -31.73
N ALA A 364 7.97 15.21 -30.76
CA ALA A 364 9.43 15.09 -30.85
C ALA A 364 9.85 13.62 -31.00
N GLU A 365 9.32 12.71 -30.19
CA GLU A 365 9.58 11.27 -30.27
C GLU A 365 9.18 10.68 -31.63
N GLN A 366 7.98 10.98 -32.13
CA GLN A 366 7.50 10.46 -33.43
C GLN A 366 8.24 11.07 -34.63
N SER A 367 8.91 12.22 -34.45
CA SER A 367 9.71 12.88 -35.48
C SER A 367 11.17 12.39 -35.56
N LEU A 368 11.64 11.60 -34.60
CA LEU A 368 13.02 11.13 -34.56
C LEU A 368 13.24 9.92 -35.48
N SER A 369 13.81 10.16 -36.66
CA SER A 369 14.33 9.11 -37.55
C SER A 369 15.86 8.93 -37.45
N GLY A 370 16.54 9.82 -36.72
CA GLY A 370 18.00 9.89 -36.55
C GLY A 370 18.37 10.89 -35.45
N TRP A 371 19.65 11.23 -35.30
CA TRP A 371 20.08 12.25 -34.34
C TRP A 371 19.62 13.65 -34.77
N ASP A 372 18.70 14.24 -34.01
CA ASP A 372 18.31 15.64 -34.10
C ASP A 372 18.46 16.31 -32.71
N PRO A 373 19.45 17.22 -32.53
CA PRO A 373 19.66 17.93 -31.28
C PRO A 373 18.44 18.72 -30.79
N ARG A 374 17.59 19.23 -31.69
CA ARG A 374 16.42 20.05 -31.31
C ARG A 374 15.32 19.17 -30.72
N ALA A 375 14.97 18.09 -31.40
CA ALA A 375 14.01 17.12 -30.87
C ALA A 375 14.53 16.46 -29.58
N ALA A 376 15.83 16.14 -29.51
CA ALA A 376 16.47 15.60 -28.32
C ALA A 376 16.40 16.56 -27.12
N ALA A 377 16.59 17.88 -27.34
CA ALA A 377 16.48 18.88 -26.28
C ALA A 377 15.05 18.97 -25.70
N VAL A 378 14.02 18.89 -26.55
CA VAL A 378 12.61 18.88 -26.10
C VAL A 378 12.32 17.66 -25.22
N LEU A 379 12.81 16.48 -25.60
CA LEU A 379 12.65 15.26 -24.81
C LEU A 379 13.42 15.32 -23.49
N ASP A 380 14.61 15.91 -23.49
CA ASP A 380 15.44 16.08 -22.28
C ASP A 380 14.78 17.04 -21.27
N GLU A 381 14.30 18.21 -21.74
CA GLU A 381 13.55 19.17 -20.92
C GLU A 381 12.25 18.56 -20.38
N ALA A 382 11.50 17.82 -21.22
CA ALA A 382 10.30 17.12 -20.79
C ALA A 382 10.63 16.07 -19.73
N ALA A 383 11.74 15.33 -19.90
CA ALA A 383 12.18 14.34 -18.92
C ALA A 383 12.60 14.96 -17.60
N GLU A 384 13.23 16.13 -17.61
CA GLU A 384 13.58 16.88 -16.41
C GLU A 384 12.32 17.33 -15.64
N GLN A 385 11.35 17.92 -16.34
CA GLN A 385 10.08 18.34 -15.73
C GLN A 385 9.27 17.16 -15.19
N ALA A 386 9.29 16.02 -15.88
CA ALA A 386 8.60 14.80 -15.48
C ALA A 386 9.35 13.99 -14.41
N ALA A 387 10.61 14.31 -14.07
CA ALA A 387 11.43 13.44 -13.24
C ALA A 387 10.83 13.15 -11.85
N GLN A 388 10.15 14.14 -11.26
CA GLN A 388 9.52 14.00 -9.93
C GLN A 388 8.09 13.45 -9.99
N THR A 389 7.39 13.64 -11.11
CA THR A 389 5.94 13.49 -11.21
C THR A 389 5.51 12.35 -12.12
N ALA A 390 6.30 12.05 -13.14
CA ALA A 390 6.16 10.91 -14.03
C ALA A 390 7.54 10.28 -14.32
N PRO A 391 8.21 9.64 -13.33
CA PRO A 391 9.53 9.03 -13.50
C PRO A 391 9.60 8.02 -14.65
N ALA A 392 8.50 7.31 -14.93
CA ALA A 392 8.41 6.39 -16.05
C ALA A 392 8.49 7.11 -17.41
N SER A 393 7.78 8.23 -17.57
CA SER A 393 7.87 9.07 -18.78
C SER A 393 9.25 9.70 -18.91
N SER A 394 9.83 10.17 -17.80
CA SER A 394 11.21 10.69 -17.76
C SER A 394 12.22 9.63 -18.22
N ALA A 395 12.16 8.42 -17.66
CA ALA A 395 13.04 7.32 -18.05
C ALA A 395 12.87 6.90 -19.52
N HIS A 396 11.63 6.94 -20.04
CA HIS A 396 11.31 6.64 -21.44
C HIS A 396 11.90 7.68 -22.39
N TRP A 397 11.64 8.96 -22.17
CA TRP A 397 12.18 10.02 -23.04
C TRP A 397 13.72 10.07 -23.01
N LEU A 398 14.34 9.85 -21.86
CA LEU A 398 15.81 9.71 -21.76
C LEU A 398 16.32 8.48 -22.54
N GLU A 399 15.58 7.38 -22.55
CA GLU A 399 15.92 6.20 -23.37
C GLU A 399 15.87 6.52 -24.87
N VAL A 400 14.83 7.23 -25.32
CA VAL A 400 14.68 7.66 -26.71
C VAL A 400 15.88 8.53 -27.11
N VAL A 401 16.23 9.54 -26.31
CA VAL A 401 17.41 10.37 -26.57
C VAL A 401 18.69 9.52 -26.62
N LEU A 402 18.90 8.62 -25.65
CA LEU A 402 20.07 7.74 -25.59
C LEU A 402 20.20 6.82 -26.82
N ARG A 403 19.08 6.34 -27.36
CA ARG A 403 19.02 5.46 -28.54
C ARG A 403 19.46 6.18 -29.82
N HIS A 404 19.12 7.46 -29.96
CA HIS A 404 19.46 8.27 -31.13
C HIS A 404 20.77 9.06 -30.99
N LEU A 405 21.29 9.22 -29.78
CA LEU A 405 22.56 9.88 -29.52
C LEU A 405 23.72 9.14 -30.24
N PRO A 406 24.60 9.83 -31.00
CA PRO A 406 25.73 9.17 -31.65
C PRO A 406 26.72 8.53 -30.66
N HIS A 407 27.40 7.46 -31.11
CA HIS A 407 28.49 6.83 -30.36
C HIS A 407 29.84 7.45 -30.72
N THR A 408 30.04 8.72 -30.33
CA THR A 408 31.31 9.44 -30.53
C THR A 408 31.92 9.88 -29.19
N PRO A 409 33.25 10.09 -29.09
CA PRO A 409 33.91 10.58 -27.87
C PRO A 409 33.32 11.90 -27.35
N GLU A 410 32.90 12.78 -28.26
CA GLU A 410 32.26 14.07 -27.95
C GLU A 410 30.96 13.91 -27.16
N HIS A 411 30.19 12.85 -27.41
CA HIS A 411 28.93 12.57 -26.74
C HIS A 411 29.08 11.64 -25.52
N ALA A 412 30.30 11.20 -25.18
CA ALA A 412 30.52 10.23 -24.09
C ALA A 412 30.08 10.79 -22.72
N GLY A 413 30.41 12.05 -22.42
CA GLY A 413 29.98 12.72 -21.18
C GLY A 413 28.46 12.85 -21.09
N ARG A 414 27.81 13.36 -22.14
CA ARG A 414 26.35 13.48 -22.20
C ARG A 414 25.64 12.12 -22.11
N ARG A 415 26.20 11.07 -22.74
CA ARG A 415 25.65 9.72 -22.63
C ARG A 415 25.66 9.23 -21.19
N ARG A 416 26.79 9.40 -20.49
CA ARG A 416 26.91 9.02 -19.08
C ARG A 416 25.90 9.77 -18.20
N GLU A 417 25.80 11.08 -18.37
CA GLU A 417 24.86 11.93 -17.64
C GLU A 417 23.41 11.47 -17.84
N LEU A 418 22.99 11.28 -19.10
CA LEU A 418 21.63 10.81 -19.45
C LEU A 418 21.36 9.39 -18.92
N MET A 419 22.35 8.49 -18.96
CA MET A 419 22.22 7.15 -18.37
C MET A 419 22.04 7.22 -16.84
N LEU A 420 22.78 8.09 -16.15
CA LEU A 420 22.64 8.27 -14.70
C LEU A 420 21.29 8.88 -14.32
N ARG A 421 20.82 9.90 -15.07
CA ARG A 421 19.48 10.48 -14.89
C ARG A 421 18.37 9.46 -15.17
N ARG A 422 18.51 8.65 -16.23
CA ARG A 422 17.57 7.56 -16.54
C ARG A 422 17.56 6.50 -15.44
N ALA A 423 18.73 6.09 -14.93
CA ALA A 423 18.81 5.14 -13.83
C ALA A 423 18.12 5.68 -12.58
N ARG A 424 18.33 6.95 -12.23
CA ARG A 424 17.62 7.61 -11.13
C ARG A 424 16.11 7.59 -11.34
N ALA A 425 15.63 7.96 -12.54
CA ALA A 425 14.20 7.93 -12.86
C ALA A 425 13.61 6.51 -12.79
N LEU A 426 14.35 5.48 -13.25
CA LEU A 426 13.96 4.08 -13.13
C LEU A 426 13.89 3.63 -11.66
N GLY A 427 14.88 4.01 -10.85
CA GLY A 427 14.93 3.69 -9.42
C GLY A 427 13.78 4.32 -8.64
N VAL A 428 13.53 5.62 -8.86
CA VAL A 428 12.37 6.34 -8.29
C VAL A 428 11.05 5.72 -8.77
N GLY A 429 10.97 5.33 -10.05
CA GLY A 429 9.82 4.64 -10.64
C GLY A 429 9.66 3.17 -10.21
N GLY A 430 10.45 2.65 -9.26
CA GLY A 430 10.36 1.27 -8.77
C GLY A 430 10.94 0.20 -9.69
N ARG A 431 11.51 0.56 -10.85
CA ARG A 431 12.17 -0.37 -11.79
C ARG A 431 13.62 -0.64 -11.35
N LEU A 432 13.79 -1.11 -10.11
CA LEU A 432 15.08 -1.24 -9.42
C LEU A 432 16.09 -2.11 -10.20
N ARG A 433 15.64 -3.23 -10.77
CA ARG A 433 16.50 -4.14 -11.54
C ARG A 433 17.09 -3.46 -12.77
N GLU A 434 16.26 -2.72 -13.51
CA GLU A 434 16.70 -2.03 -14.72
C GLU A 434 17.58 -0.81 -14.41
N SER A 435 17.27 -0.10 -13.30
CA SER A 435 18.14 0.95 -12.77
C SER A 435 19.53 0.40 -12.45
N ARG A 436 19.61 -0.68 -11.66
CA ARG A 436 20.86 -1.37 -11.33
C ARG A 436 21.63 -1.81 -12.58
N ASP A 437 20.96 -2.49 -13.51
CA ASP A 437 21.63 -3.00 -14.72
C ASP A 437 22.21 -1.84 -15.56
N LEU A 438 21.51 -0.71 -15.63
CA LEU A 438 22.01 0.51 -16.27
C LEU A 438 23.17 1.14 -15.49
N LEU A 439 23.12 1.15 -14.15
CA LEU A 439 24.19 1.69 -13.31
C LEU A 439 25.47 0.88 -13.42
N HIS A 440 25.39 -0.45 -13.53
CA HIS A 440 26.58 -1.26 -13.83
C HIS A 440 27.21 -0.87 -15.17
N GLN A 441 26.41 -0.54 -16.19
CA GLN A 441 26.94 -0.03 -17.45
C GLN A 441 27.61 1.33 -17.27
N VAL A 442 27.00 2.25 -16.52
CA VAL A 442 27.60 3.56 -16.19
C VAL A 442 28.94 3.39 -15.47
N ILE A 443 29.01 2.50 -14.48
CA ILE A 443 30.23 2.18 -13.72
C ILE A 443 31.30 1.54 -14.62
N ALA A 444 30.92 0.81 -15.67
CA ALA A 444 31.87 0.22 -16.60
C ALA A 444 32.44 1.22 -17.62
N LEU A 445 31.79 2.37 -17.84
CA LEU A 445 32.27 3.37 -18.81
C LEU A 445 33.55 4.08 -18.32
N PRO A 446 34.53 4.35 -19.21
CA PRO A 446 35.73 5.12 -18.88
C PRO A 446 35.40 6.55 -18.45
N ASP A 447 36.07 7.05 -17.43
CA ASP A 447 35.90 8.42 -16.94
C ASP A 447 36.35 9.46 -18.00
N PRO A 448 35.52 10.45 -18.40
CA PRO A 448 35.93 11.46 -19.37
C PRO A 448 37.06 12.37 -18.86
N GLY A 449 37.45 12.28 -17.58
CA GLY A 449 38.56 13.02 -16.99
C GLY A 449 38.17 14.43 -16.52
N ASP A 450 36.88 14.75 -16.55
CA ASP A 450 36.28 16.01 -16.11
C ASP A 450 36.10 16.11 -14.58
N GLY A 451 36.46 15.06 -13.83
CA GLY A 451 36.51 15.09 -12.36
C GLY A 451 35.15 15.24 -11.67
N THR A 452 34.05 15.14 -12.43
CA THR A 452 32.71 15.20 -11.88
C THR A 452 32.39 13.86 -11.19
N GLY A 453 31.90 13.90 -9.93
CA GLY A 453 31.59 12.75 -9.05
C GLY A 453 30.52 11.76 -9.57
N SER A 454 30.38 11.62 -10.89
CA SER A 454 29.42 10.77 -11.57
C SER A 454 29.65 9.27 -11.30
N ARG A 455 30.90 8.83 -11.12
CA ARG A 455 31.19 7.41 -10.83
C ARG A 455 30.77 7.03 -9.41
N ALA A 456 31.22 7.77 -8.40
CA ALA A 456 30.85 7.51 -7.01
C ALA A 456 29.33 7.60 -6.82
N SER A 457 28.70 8.62 -7.42
CA SER A 457 27.23 8.74 -7.44
C SER A 457 26.54 7.52 -8.08
N ALA A 458 27.08 6.98 -9.18
CA ALA A 458 26.55 5.77 -9.80
C ALA A 458 26.75 4.53 -8.91
N VAL A 459 27.89 4.42 -8.22
CA VAL A 459 28.16 3.34 -7.26
C VAL A 459 27.21 3.41 -6.07
N VAL A 460 27.04 4.57 -5.45
CA VAL A 460 26.09 4.78 -4.34
C VAL A 460 24.68 4.41 -4.79
N LEU A 461 24.20 4.96 -5.90
CA LEU A 461 22.86 4.64 -6.40
C LEU A 461 22.71 3.15 -6.73
N CYS A 462 23.75 2.50 -7.28
CA CYS A 462 23.72 1.07 -7.57
C CYS A 462 23.63 0.24 -6.29
N ALA A 463 24.41 0.60 -5.26
CA ALA A 463 24.36 -0.04 -3.96
C ALA A 463 22.99 0.13 -3.28
N VAL A 464 22.36 1.30 -3.38
CA VAL A 464 20.97 1.54 -2.94
C VAL A 464 20.01 0.58 -3.67
N MET A 465 20.11 0.46 -5.00
CA MET A 465 19.26 -0.47 -5.77
C MET A 465 19.49 -1.93 -5.34
N GLU A 466 20.74 -2.36 -5.19
CA GLU A 466 21.08 -3.72 -4.76
C GLU A 466 20.56 -4.02 -3.36
N ARG A 467 20.72 -3.08 -2.42
CA ARG A 467 20.17 -3.19 -1.06
C ARG A 467 18.65 -3.35 -1.09
N HIS A 468 17.92 -2.57 -1.88
CA HIS A 468 16.47 -2.71 -1.97
C HIS A 468 16.03 -4.00 -2.68
N LEU A 469 16.89 -4.60 -3.49
CA LEU A 469 16.69 -5.93 -4.07
C LEU A 469 17.14 -7.09 -3.15
N GLY A 470 17.56 -6.80 -1.92
CA GLY A 470 18.04 -7.78 -0.94
C GLY A 470 19.48 -8.28 -1.16
N ARG A 471 20.20 -7.67 -2.11
CA ARG A 471 21.59 -8.02 -2.47
C ARG A 471 22.60 -7.24 -1.66
N HIS A 472 22.52 -7.39 -0.33
CA HIS A 472 23.32 -6.60 0.61
C HIS A 472 24.82 -6.88 0.48
N SER A 473 25.22 -8.13 0.25
CA SER A 473 26.62 -8.50 0.09
C SER A 473 27.26 -7.85 -1.14
N GLU A 474 26.52 -7.79 -2.25
CA GLU A 474 26.92 -7.14 -3.49
C GLU A 474 27.02 -5.62 -3.32
N ALA A 475 26.05 -5.01 -2.64
CA ALA A 475 26.09 -3.58 -2.30
C ALA A 475 27.34 -3.23 -1.48
N VAL A 476 27.60 -3.98 -0.40
CA VAL A 476 28.78 -3.80 0.47
C VAL A 476 30.09 -3.99 -0.30
N ALA A 477 30.19 -5.02 -1.12
CA ALA A 477 31.39 -5.29 -1.92
C ALA A 477 31.65 -4.16 -2.93
N LEU A 478 30.60 -3.65 -3.58
CA LEU A 478 30.70 -2.54 -4.52
C LEU A 478 31.22 -1.26 -3.84
N LEU A 479 30.67 -0.91 -2.68
CA LEU A 479 31.04 0.30 -1.92
C LEU A 479 32.47 0.22 -1.40
N ARG A 480 32.86 -0.89 -0.77
CA ARG A 480 34.23 -1.09 -0.29
C ARG A 480 35.25 -1.04 -1.42
N ARG A 481 34.92 -1.63 -2.58
CA ARG A 481 35.79 -1.58 -3.76
C ARG A 481 36.02 -0.14 -4.24
N GLU A 482 34.98 0.69 -4.27
CA GLU A 482 35.12 2.07 -4.70
C GLU A 482 35.84 2.94 -3.66
N LEU A 483 35.58 2.74 -2.36
CA LEU A 483 36.30 3.42 -1.27
C LEU A 483 37.81 3.11 -1.28
N HIS A 484 38.21 1.89 -1.64
CA HIS A 484 39.62 1.48 -1.72
C HIS A 484 40.28 1.75 -3.08
N ARG A 485 39.59 2.39 -4.02
CA ARG A 485 40.17 2.72 -5.33
C ARG A 485 41.23 3.81 -5.18
N THR A 486 42.38 3.62 -5.83
CA THR A 486 43.54 4.52 -5.68
C THR A 486 43.80 5.42 -6.91
N ASP A 487 43.29 5.06 -8.09
CA ASP A 487 43.56 5.80 -9.33
C ASP A 487 42.29 6.02 -10.18
N PRO A 488 41.78 7.26 -10.27
CA PRO A 488 41.97 8.32 -9.26
C PRO A 488 41.23 7.96 -7.96
N ALA A 489 41.77 8.24 -6.78
CA ALA A 489 41.03 7.99 -5.54
C ALA A 489 39.69 8.78 -5.49
N PRO A 490 38.63 8.26 -4.83
CA PRO A 490 37.40 9.02 -4.62
C PRO A 490 37.68 10.29 -3.81
N SER A 491 37.00 11.39 -4.13
CA SER A 491 37.12 12.65 -3.38
C SER A 491 36.64 12.47 -1.93
N LEU A 492 36.99 13.38 -1.03
CA LEU A 492 36.52 13.29 0.37
C LEU A 492 34.98 13.37 0.46
N VAL A 493 34.33 14.15 -0.42
CA VAL A 493 32.86 14.21 -0.49
C VAL A 493 32.28 12.87 -0.95
N ASP A 494 32.89 12.24 -1.96
CA ASP A 494 32.48 10.91 -2.43
C ASP A 494 32.69 9.85 -1.33
N GLN A 495 33.78 9.94 -0.56
CA GLN A 495 34.05 9.03 0.55
C GLN A 495 32.97 9.11 1.63
N VAL A 496 32.45 10.31 1.94
CA VAL A 496 31.32 10.46 2.87
C VAL A 496 30.07 9.77 2.30
N ALA A 497 29.69 10.05 1.06
CA ALA A 497 28.51 9.45 0.44
C ALA A 497 28.60 7.90 0.36
N LEU A 498 29.76 7.36 -0.04
CA LEU A 498 30.03 5.94 -0.07
C LEU A 498 30.03 5.31 1.33
N GLY A 499 30.62 5.99 2.31
CA GLY A 499 30.69 5.54 3.70
C GLY A 499 29.33 5.50 4.39
N LEU A 500 28.47 6.49 4.13
CA LEU A 500 27.09 6.51 4.62
C LEU A 500 26.27 5.35 4.04
N GLU A 501 26.34 5.12 2.72
CA GLU A 501 25.64 3.98 2.10
C GLU A 501 26.23 2.63 2.55
N LEU A 502 27.54 2.56 2.83
CA LEU A 502 28.17 1.35 3.39
C LEU A 502 27.62 1.06 4.78
N GLY A 503 27.58 2.07 5.65
CA GLY A 503 26.96 1.97 6.97
C GLY A 503 25.45 1.65 6.92
N SER A 504 24.81 1.90 5.78
CA SER A 504 23.40 1.60 5.53
C SER A 504 23.17 0.16 5.07
N SER A 505 24.06 -0.35 4.21
CA SER A 505 23.96 -1.68 3.61
C SER A 505 24.57 -2.78 4.47
N ALA A 506 25.69 -2.52 5.12
CA ALA A 506 26.47 -3.55 5.81
C ALA A 506 25.79 -4.17 7.04
N PRO A 507 25.08 -3.41 7.90
CA PRO A 507 24.41 -3.99 9.07
C PRO A 507 23.32 -5.04 8.75
N LEU A 508 22.83 -5.07 7.51
CA LEU A 508 21.84 -6.06 7.05
C LEU A 508 22.47 -7.44 6.75
N ALA A 509 23.78 -7.48 6.51
CA ALA A 509 24.52 -8.70 6.16
C ALA A 509 25.59 -9.09 7.21
N THR A 510 26.04 -8.13 8.02
CA THR A 510 27.15 -8.30 8.96
C THR A 510 26.83 -7.60 10.28
N PRO A 511 27.21 -8.15 11.46
CA PRO A 511 27.04 -7.47 12.74
C PRO A 511 27.68 -6.07 12.74
N TYR A 512 27.03 -5.11 13.39
CA TYR A 512 27.48 -3.71 13.39
C TYR A 512 28.92 -3.50 13.90
N PRO A 513 29.44 -4.25 14.89
CA PRO A 513 30.82 -4.09 15.36
C PRO A 513 31.88 -4.25 14.26
N ALA A 514 31.59 -5.01 13.20
CA ALA A 514 32.50 -5.19 12.07
C ALA A 514 32.48 -4.03 11.05
N VAL A 515 31.51 -3.11 11.16
CA VAL A 515 31.33 -1.93 10.30
C VAL A 515 31.62 -0.63 11.05
N ARG A 516 31.68 -0.70 12.40
CA ARG A 516 31.95 0.43 13.29
C ARG A 516 33.19 1.26 12.88
N PRO A 517 34.34 0.67 12.47
CA PRO A 517 35.50 1.45 12.04
C PRO A 517 35.22 2.29 10.78
N GLU A 518 34.52 1.73 9.78
CA GLU A 518 34.17 2.47 8.56
C GLU A 518 33.19 3.62 8.83
N VAL A 519 32.23 3.42 9.75
CA VAL A 519 31.29 4.49 10.15
C VAL A 519 32.01 5.59 10.92
N ALA A 520 32.92 5.23 11.83
CA ALA A 520 33.73 6.19 12.56
C ALA A 520 34.63 7.02 11.62
N HIS A 521 35.26 6.37 10.64
CA HIS A 521 36.04 7.06 9.62
C HIS A 521 35.19 8.02 8.77
N THR A 522 33.99 7.59 8.35
CA THR A 522 33.05 8.43 7.61
C THR A 522 32.68 9.69 8.40
N LEU A 523 32.43 9.54 9.70
CA LEU A 523 32.14 10.65 10.61
C LEU A 523 33.33 11.62 10.75
N GLU A 524 34.56 11.11 10.82
CA GLU A 524 35.77 11.94 10.86
C GLU A 524 35.97 12.73 9.57
N VAL A 525 35.80 12.09 8.40
CA VAL A 525 35.90 12.76 7.10
C VAL A 525 34.84 13.85 6.97
N ALA A 526 33.57 13.56 7.30
CA ALA A 526 32.49 14.54 7.25
C ALA A 526 32.78 15.77 8.14
N ARG A 527 33.30 15.55 9.36
CA ARG A 527 33.74 16.65 10.24
C ARG A 527 34.86 17.48 9.65
N SER A 528 35.84 16.83 9.02
CA SER A 528 36.98 17.53 8.40
C SER A 528 36.56 18.45 7.25
N LEU A 529 35.45 18.12 6.58
CA LEU A 529 34.86 18.90 5.50
C LEU A 529 33.90 20.01 6.00
N GLY A 530 33.52 20.00 7.29
CA GLY A 530 32.43 20.83 7.78
C GLY A 530 31.07 20.45 7.21
N ASP A 531 30.91 19.20 6.75
CA ASP A 531 29.66 18.69 6.19
C ASP A 531 28.72 18.27 7.33
N GLU A 532 27.90 19.21 7.81
CA GLU A 532 26.91 18.95 8.87
C GLU A 532 25.93 17.84 8.48
N THR A 533 25.61 17.73 7.18
CA THR A 533 24.69 16.70 6.71
C THR A 533 25.31 15.31 6.80
N GLY A 534 26.55 15.16 6.33
CA GLY A 534 27.33 13.93 6.45
C GLY A 534 27.57 13.52 7.91
N VAL A 535 27.81 14.50 8.80
CA VAL A 535 27.96 14.26 10.24
C VAL A 535 26.67 13.72 10.85
N ALA A 536 25.51 14.35 10.56
CA ALA A 536 24.22 13.87 11.01
C ALA A 536 23.91 12.45 10.47
N GLY A 537 24.26 12.21 9.21
CA GLY A 537 24.14 10.90 8.55
C GLY A 537 24.92 9.80 9.28
N ALA A 538 26.21 10.04 9.53
CA ALA A 538 27.09 9.04 10.14
C ALA A 538 26.73 8.79 11.60
N LEU A 539 26.32 9.84 12.35
CA LEU A 539 25.79 9.68 13.71
C LEU A 539 24.50 8.87 13.74
N SER A 540 23.60 9.06 12.78
CA SER A 540 22.33 8.30 12.73
C SER A 540 22.55 6.82 12.40
N VAL A 541 23.51 6.51 11.51
CA VAL A 541 23.97 5.13 11.26
C VAL A 541 24.54 4.52 12.54
N ALA A 542 25.41 5.27 13.25
CA ALA A 542 26.02 4.78 14.47
C ALA A 542 25.00 4.54 15.59
N ALA A 543 24.05 5.46 15.76
CA ALA A 543 22.96 5.36 16.71
C ALA A 543 22.16 4.07 16.52
N LEU A 544 21.70 3.80 15.29
CA LEU A 544 20.93 2.60 14.99
C LEU A 544 21.77 1.32 15.15
N GLY A 545 23.02 1.36 14.71
CA GLY A 545 23.95 0.24 14.83
C GLY A 545 24.18 -0.19 16.28
N GLU A 546 24.50 0.76 17.15
CA GLU A 546 24.69 0.47 18.59
C GLU A 546 23.36 0.10 19.26
N ALA A 547 22.23 0.69 18.86
CA ALA A 547 20.92 0.31 19.37
C ALA A 547 20.56 -1.15 19.04
N TYR A 548 20.93 -1.64 17.85
CA TYR A 548 20.73 -3.05 17.50
C TYR A 548 21.58 -4.01 18.31
N GLU A 549 22.85 -3.67 18.56
CA GLU A 549 23.74 -4.48 19.39
C GLU A 549 23.39 -4.40 20.89
N GLY A 550 22.47 -3.49 21.26
CA GLY A 550 22.07 -3.26 22.64
C GLY A 550 23.12 -2.52 23.46
N GLU A 551 24.01 -1.78 22.81
CA GLU A 551 24.97 -0.88 23.45
C GLU A 551 24.28 0.46 23.76
N THR A 552 23.30 0.42 24.67
CA THR A 552 22.29 1.48 24.88
C THR A 552 22.90 2.84 25.24
N ALA A 553 23.98 2.86 26.04
CA ALA A 553 24.67 4.10 26.39
C ALA A 553 25.35 4.78 25.18
N ALA A 554 26.00 4.01 24.30
CA ALA A 554 26.62 4.54 23.09
C ALA A 554 25.55 4.98 22.08
N ALA A 555 24.49 4.18 21.94
CA ALA A 555 23.35 4.49 21.10
C ALA A 555 22.67 5.80 21.52
N ASP A 556 22.45 6.05 22.81
CA ASP A 556 21.86 7.31 23.30
C ASP A 556 22.75 8.52 23.00
N ASP A 557 24.08 8.42 23.16
CA ASP A 557 24.98 9.53 22.82
C ASP A 557 24.91 9.90 21.34
N PHE A 558 25.03 8.91 20.47
CA PHE A 558 24.92 9.14 19.02
C PHE A 558 23.54 9.68 18.64
N THR A 559 22.47 9.15 19.23
CA THR A 559 21.09 9.59 19.01
C THR A 559 20.90 11.06 19.38
N ARG A 560 21.30 11.48 20.58
CA ARG A 560 21.16 12.88 21.03
C ARG A 560 21.90 13.85 20.13
N ARG A 561 23.10 13.47 19.66
CA ARG A 561 23.93 14.32 18.80
C ARG A 561 23.40 14.38 17.37
N ALA A 562 22.91 13.26 16.83
CA ALA A 562 22.24 13.21 15.54
C ALA A 562 20.96 14.06 15.56
N ALA A 563 20.10 13.89 16.58
CA ALA A 563 18.86 14.64 16.73
C ALA A 563 19.12 16.16 16.80
N ALA A 564 20.09 16.60 17.59
CA ALA A 564 20.43 18.03 17.69
C ALA A 564 20.80 18.66 16.33
N LEU A 565 21.56 17.94 15.50
CA LEU A 565 21.90 18.40 14.16
C LEU A 565 20.69 18.37 13.23
N VAL A 566 19.97 17.25 13.18
CA VAL A 566 18.78 17.07 12.33
C VAL A 566 17.71 18.12 12.64
N ASP A 567 17.45 18.41 13.91
CA ASP A 567 16.46 19.40 14.34
C ASP A 567 16.84 20.83 13.95
N SER A 568 18.13 21.13 13.82
CA SER A 568 18.63 22.45 13.38
C SER A 568 18.62 22.65 11.86
N LEU A 569 18.65 21.57 11.08
CA LEU A 569 18.74 21.65 9.62
C LEU A 569 17.38 21.98 8.99
N PRO A 570 17.34 22.84 7.95
CA PRO A 570 16.12 23.08 7.20
C PRO A 570 15.76 21.86 6.33
N ASP A 571 14.48 21.75 6.02
CA ASP A 571 13.93 20.65 5.21
C ASP A 571 14.57 20.50 3.81
N GLY A 572 15.06 21.59 3.23
CA GLY A 572 15.78 21.56 1.95
C GLY A 572 17.06 20.75 2.05
N ASP A 573 17.86 20.99 3.09
CA ASP A 573 19.13 20.29 3.33
C ASP A 573 18.87 18.83 3.74
N LEU A 574 17.77 18.58 4.46
CA LEU A 574 17.35 17.23 4.83
C LEU A 574 16.81 16.39 3.67
N THR A 575 16.57 16.99 2.50
CA THR A 575 16.22 16.22 1.30
C THR A 575 17.30 15.19 0.95
N GLY A 576 18.57 15.52 1.21
CA GLY A 576 19.71 14.59 1.11
C GLY A 576 19.88 13.64 2.32
N LEU A 577 19.16 13.86 3.42
CA LEU A 577 19.26 13.12 4.69
C LEU A 577 17.99 12.36 5.07
N CYS A 578 17.12 12.05 4.11
CA CYS A 578 15.87 11.35 4.42
C CYS A 578 16.10 9.95 5.01
N GLU A 579 17.19 9.29 4.62
CA GLU A 579 17.51 7.95 5.11
C GLU A 579 18.17 7.96 6.52
N PRO A 580 19.10 8.89 6.84
CA PRO A 580 19.49 9.17 8.22
C PRO A 580 18.32 9.48 9.17
N LEU A 581 17.33 10.27 8.75
CA LEU A 581 16.11 10.54 9.53
C LEU A 581 15.37 9.24 9.90
N MET A 582 15.20 8.35 8.93
CA MET A 582 14.64 7.02 9.16
C MET A 582 15.45 6.23 10.19
N ARG A 583 16.79 6.26 10.12
CA ARG A 583 17.66 5.56 11.08
C ARG A 583 17.57 6.13 12.48
N LEU A 584 17.59 7.45 12.60
CA LEU A 584 17.44 8.15 13.87
C LEU A 584 16.11 7.76 14.53
N ALA A 585 15.01 7.79 13.78
CA ALA A 585 13.70 7.40 14.28
C ALA A 585 13.68 5.94 14.78
N TRP A 586 14.29 5.01 14.06
CA TRP A 586 14.40 3.61 14.52
C TRP A 586 15.30 3.48 15.76
N ALA A 587 16.43 4.19 15.82
CA ALA A 587 17.31 4.19 16.99
C ALA A 587 16.56 4.67 18.24
N GLU A 588 15.81 5.77 18.13
CA GLU A 588 14.96 6.30 19.19
C GLU A 588 13.86 5.30 19.60
N ALA A 589 13.26 4.59 18.63
CA ALA A 589 12.25 3.57 18.92
C ALA A 589 12.85 2.39 19.72
N PHE A 590 14.05 1.91 19.36
CA PHE A 590 14.74 0.85 20.12
C PHE A 590 15.23 1.32 21.50
N LEU A 591 15.48 2.62 21.67
CA LEU A 591 15.77 3.24 22.96
C LEU A 591 14.50 3.60 23.76
N GLU A 592 13.32 3.17 23.29
CA GLU A 592 12.01 3.44 23.91
C GLU A 592 11.65 4.94 24.02
N ARG A 593 12.25 5.78 23.17
CA ARG A 593 11.95 7.22 23.04
C ARG A 593 10.85 7.45 22.01
N PHE A 594 9.67 6.85 22.26
CA PHE A 594 8.58 6.74 21.28
C PHE A 594 8.11 8.10 20.70
N ALA A 595 8.09 9.16 21.52
CA ALA A 595 7.67 10.49 21.06
C ALA A 595 8.68 11.14 20.12
N ASP A 596 9.99 10.96 20.37
CA ASP A 596 11.05 11.44 19.49
C ASP A 596 11.04 10.67 18.16
N ALA A 597 10.95 9.34 18.26
CA ALA A 597 10.87 8.45 17.10
C ALA A 597 9.70 8.82 16.17
N GLU A 598 8.51 9.08 16.72
CA GLU A 598 7.35 9.48 15.90
C GLU A 598 7.58 10.85 15.24
N ARG A 599 8.13 11.84 15.97
CA ARG A 599 8.41 13.17 15.43
C ARG A 599 9.39 13.11 14.24
N HIS A 600 10.50 12.39 14.38
CA HIS A 600 11.48 12.27 13.30
C HIS A 600 10.95 11.41 12.14
N ALA A 601 10.17 10.36 12.42
CA ALA A 601 9.52 9.58 11.38
C ALA A 601 8.49 10.41 10.60
N ASP A 602 7.69 11.26 11.26
CA ASP A 602 6.74 12.17 10.60
C ASP A 602 7.44 13.17 9.70
N ARG A 603 8.53 13.77 10.18
CA ARG A 603 9.35 14.69 9.37
C ARG A 603 9.98 13.97 8.18
N GLY A 604 10.52 12.78 8.40
CA GLY A 604 11.06 11.91 7.35
C GLY A 604 10.01 11.54 6.30
N LEU A 605 8.79 11.19 6.72
CA LEU A 605 7.68 10.91 5.80
C LEU A 605 7.33 12.14 4.97
N ALA A 606 7.19 13.31 5.59
CA ALA A 606 6.88 14.54 4.86
C ALA A 606 7.92 14.84 3.78
N ILE A 607 9.22 14.68 4.09
CA ILE A 607 10.31 14.87 3.14
C ILE A 607 10.30 13.79 2.05
N ALA A 608 10.22 12.51 2.42
CA ALA A 608 10.21 11.39 1.47
C ALA A 608 9.05 11.51 0.47
N ARG A 609 7.86 11.88 0.96
CA ARG A 609 6.65 12.09 0.17
C ARG A 609 6.81 13.24 -0.82
N ARG A 610 7.27 14.41 -0.35
CA ARG A 610 7.51 15.60 -1.18
C ARG A 610 8.56 15.38 -2.27
N THR A 611 9.55 14.52 -2.00
CA THR A 611 10.72 14.31 -2.87
C THR A 611 10.63 13.02 -3.71
N GLY A 612 9.55 12.24 -3.57
CA GLY A 612 9.33 11.02 -4.34
C GLY A 612 10.22 9.85 -3.96
N GLN A 613 10.79 9.82 -2.74
CA GLN A 613 11.68 8.73 -2.28
C GLN A 613 10.88 7.53 -1.77
N LEU A 614 10.16 6.88 -2.69
CA LEU A 614 9.16 5.83 -2.39
C LEU A 614 9.74 4.62 -1.66
N TYR A 615 11.02 4.32 -1.86
CA TYR A 615 11.71 3.21 -1.20
C TYR A 615 11.91 3.45 0.32
N LEU A 616 11.87 4.70 0.79
CA LEU A 616 12.00 5.03 2.22
C LEU A 616 10.66 4.97 2.96
N LEU A 617 9.55 5.19 2.25
CA LEU A 617 8.22 5.26 2.86
C LEU A 617 7.89 4.02 3.70
N PRO A 618 8.08 2.77 3.22
CA PRO A 618 7.80 1.58 4.02
C PRO A 618 8.54 1.60 5.35
N HIS A 619 9.85 1.90 5.36
CA HIS A 619 10.64 1.86 6.57
C HIS A 619 10.20 2.90 7.62
N LEU A 620 9.83 4.10 7.17
CA LEU A 620 9.30 5.15 8.06
C LEU A 620 7.89 4.82 8.56
N LEU A 621 7.02 4.30 7.69
CA LEU A 621 5.68 3.83 8.05
C LEU A 621 5.73 2.68 9.05
N LEU A 622 6.68 1.75 8.88
CA LEU A 622 6.90 0.64 9.80
C LEU A 622 7.46 1.10 11.16
N CYS A 623 8.35 2.10 11.18
CA CYS A 623 8.81 2.72 12.43
C CYS A 623 7.61 3.29 13.20
N LYS A 624 6.73 4.03 12.52
CA LYS A 624 5.50 4.55 13.14
C LYS A 624 4.53 3.45 13.54
N THR A 625 4.38 2.41 12.74
CA THR A 625 3.57 1.24 13.07
C THR A 625 4.05 0.63 14.38
N HIS A 626 5.36 0.39 14.51
CA HIS A 626 5.97 -0.12 15.73
C HIS A 626 5.69 0.81 16.93
N VAL A 627 5.99 2.10 16.81
CA VAL A 627 5.75 3.10 17.86
C VAL A 627 4.28 3.16 18.27
N ARG A 628 3.35 3.11 17.31
CA ARG A 628 1.91 3.14 17.57
C ARG A 628 1.42 1.85 18.20
N THR A 629 1.98 0.69 17.88
CA THR A 629 1.72 -0.55 18.61
C THR A 629 2.18 -0.42 20.06
N GLN A 630 3.42 0.01 20.33
CA GLN A 630 3.95 0.18 21.70
C GLN A 630 3.13 1.18 22.54
N THR A 631 2.70 2.27 21.92
CA THR A 631 1.89 3.33 22.56
C THR A 631 0.38 3.06 22.54
N CYS A 632 -0.04 1.84 22.16
CA CYS A 632 -1.43 1.40 22.13
C CYS A 632 -2.34 2.29 21.25
N ARG A 633 -1.96 2.57 20.00
CA ARG A 633 -2.74 3.28 18.98
C ARG A 633 -2.96 2.39 17.75
N LEU A 634 -3.70 1.30 17.96
CA LEU A 634 -3.68 0.12 17.08
C LEU A 634 -4.38 0.34 15.74
N ALA A 635 -5.52 1.04 15.72
CA ALA A 635 -6.24 1.31 14.48
C ALA A 635 -5.34 1.98 13.44
N SER A 636 -4.60 3.01 13.87
CA SER A 636 -3.69 3.72 12.98
C SER A 636 -2.37 2.99 12.73
N ALA A 637 -1.93 2.11 13.65
CA ALA A 637 -0.81 1.20 13.37
C ALA A 637 -1.16 0.26 12.21
N VAL A 638 -2.37 -0.31 12.23
CA VAL A 638 -2.86 -1.16 11.12
C VAL A 638 -2.86 -0.37 9.82
N GLU A 639 -3.51 0.80 9.77
CA GLU A 639 -3.56 1.66 8.56
C GLU A 639 -2.19 1.96 7.95
N LEU A 640 -1.20 2.32 8.79
CA LEU A 640 0.17 2.59 8.33
C LEU A 640 0.85 1.34 7.77
N SER A 641 0.58 0.17 8.36
CA SER A 641 1.12 -1.10 7.89
C SER A 641 0.48 -1.55 6.57
N GLU A 642 -0.81 -1.28 6.34
CA GLU A 642 -1.47 -1.55 5.05
C GLU A 642 -0.89 -0.66 3.96
N GLU A 643 -0.66 0.62 4.26
CA GLU A 643 0.03 1.52 3.35
C GLU A 643 1.42 0.98 3.01
N ALA A 644 2.23 0.63 4.01
CA ALA A 644 3.58 0.11 3.77
C ALA A 644 3.58 -1.14 2.88
N GLU A 645 2.55 -2.00 3.01
CA GLU A 645 2.41 -3.22 2.23
C GLU A 645 2.17 -2.92 0.75
N ASP A 646 1.29 -1.96 0.46
CA ASP A 646 1.04 -1.52 -0.91
C ASP A 646 2.29 -1.04 -1.60
N ILE A 647 3.08 -0.24 -0.88
CA ILE A 647 4.34 0.27 -1.39
C ILE A 647 5.32 -0.87 -1.63
N ALA A 648 5.48 -1.78 -0.66
CA ALA A 648 6.41 -2.90 -0.77
C ALA A 648 6.05 -3.86 -1.93
N ARG A 649 4.77 -4.19 -2.10
CA ARG A 649 4.29 -5.00 -3.23
C ARG A 649 4.51 -4.29 -4.56
N GLY A 650 4.43 -2.96 -4.60
CA GLY A 650 4.75 -2.15 -5.79
C GLY A 650 6.24 -2.12 -6.11
N ILE A 651 7.12 -2.13 -5.11
CA ILE A 651 8.59 -2.19 -5.29
C ILE A 651 9.05 -3.56 -5.80
N GLY A 652 8.35 -4.64 -5.41
CA GLY A 652 8.67 -6.01 -5.86
C GLY A 652 9.91 -6.61 -5.20
N SER A 653 10.16 -6.25 -3.93
CA SER A 653 11.21 -6.80 -3.08
C SER A 653 10.61 -7.75 -2.05
N ASP A 654 10.95 -9.04 -2.15
CA ASP A 654 10.38 -10.09 -1.29
C ASP A 654 10.83 -9.92 0.18
N GLU A 655 12.06 -9.47 0.41
CA GLU A 655 12.56 -9.19 1.77
C GLU A 655 11.86 -8.00 2.42
N LEU A 656 11.66 -6.90 1.67
CA LEU A 656 10.92 -5.75 2.18
C LEU A 656 9.47 -6.14 2.46
N LEU A 657 8.86 -6.92 1.57
CA LEU A 657 7.50 -7.43 1.76
C LEU A 657 7.41 -8.32 3.01
N ALA A 658 8.38 -9.22 3.23
CA ALA A 658 8.43 -10.05 4.42
C ALA A 658 8.51 -9.22 5.70
N PHE A 659 9.34 -8.17 5.73
CA PHE A 659 9.45 -7.28 6.89
C PHE A 659 8.16 -6.49 7.14
N VAL A 660 7.53 -5.98 6.08
CA VAL A 660 6.25 -5.28 6.19
C VAL A 660 5.14 -6.21 6.69
N LEU A 661 5.01 -7.40 6.11
CA LEU A 661 4.00 -8.37 6.53
C LEU A 661 4.22 -8.84 7.96
N ALA A 662 5.47 -9.05 8.40
CA ALA A 662 5.77 -9.38 9.79
C ALA A 662 5.33 -8.25 10.73
N THR A 663 5.66 -7.00 10.42
CA THR A 663 5.26 -5.86 11.26
C THR A 663 3.74 -5.66 11.24
N ARG A 664 3.08 -5.86 10.10
CA ARG A 664 1.62 -5.86 9.95
C ARG A 664 0.97 -6.97 10.79
N ALA A 665 1.49 -8.19 10.74
CA ALA A 665 0.99 -9.32 11.53
C ALA A 665 1.06 -9.01 13.03
N HIS A 666 2.16 -8.39 13.49
CA HIS A 666 2.31 -7.91 14.86
C HIS A 666 1.27 -6.83 15.23
N ALA A 667 1.05 -5.83 14.37
CA ALA A 667 0.02 -4.82 14.61
C ALA A 667 -1.40 -5.43 14.61
N LEU A 668 -1.67 -6.38 13.70
CA LEU A 668 -2.97 -7.04 13.57
C LEU A 668 -3.30 -7.92 14.78
N VAL A 669 -2.34 -8.69 15.32
CA VAL A 669 -2.61 -9.55 16.48
C VAL A 669 -3.02 -8.73 17.70
N ASP A 670 -2.44 -7.54 17.88
CA ASP A 670 -2.81 -6.66 18.99
C ASP A 670 -4.12 -5.89 18.72
N ALA A 671 -4.39 -5.54 17.45
CA ALA A 671 -5.58 -4.80 17.05
C ALA A 671 -6.85 -5.68 17.01
N CYS A 672 -6.73 -6.96 16.62
CA CYS A 672 -7.86 -7.85 16.43
C CYS A 672 -8.28 -8.53 17.74
N PRO A 673 -9.56 -8.93 17.88
CA PRO A 673 -9.96 -9.76 19.00
C PRO A 673 -9.29 -11.14 18.95
N PRO A 674 -9.15 -11.84 20.09
CA PRO A 674 -8.59 -13.19 20.10
C PRO A 674 -9.33 -14.14 19.15
N GLY A 675 -8.59 -14.94 18.38
CA GLY A 675 -9.14 -15.92 17.44
C GLY A 675 -9.42 -15.41 16.02
N ASP A 676 -9.13 -14.14 15.71
CA ASP A 676 -9.17 -13.64 14.33
C ASP A 676 -8.13 -14.38 13.46
N PRO A 677 -8.48 -14.86 12.24
CA PRO A 677 -7.56 -15.61 11.40
C PRO A 677 -6.55 -14.72 10.65
N ARG A 678 -6.81 -13.42 10.51
CA ARG A 678 -5.98 -12.51 9.70
C ARG A 678 -4.53 -12.40 10.19
N PRO A 679 -4.24 -12.22 11.50
CA PRO A 679 -2.87 -12.10 11.96
C PRO A 679 -2.02 -13.33 11.61
N LEU A 680 -2.56 -14.54 11.76
CA LEU A 680 -1.85 -15.78 11.47
C LEU A 680 -1.60 -15.94 9.95
N ALA A 681 -2.61 -15.67 9.13
CA ALA A 681 -2.48 -15.70 7.67
C ALA A 681 -1.40 -14.72 7.18
N THR A 682 -1.38 -13.49 7.72
CA THR A 682 -0.37 -12.48 7.39
C THR A 682 1.04 -12.89 7.85
N ALA A 683 1.17 -13.50 9.04
CA ALA A 683 2.46 -14.00 9.53
C ALA A 683 2.99 -15.17 8.69
N GLU A 684 2.12 -16.07 8.25
CA GLU A 684 2.49 -17.17 7.33
C GLU A 684 2.95 -16.63 5.98
N GLU A 685 2.26 -15.62 5.44
CA GLU A 685 2.69 -14.95 4.21
C GLU A 685 4.05 -14.25 4.38
N ALA A 686 4.29 -13.60 5.54
CA ALA A 686 5.58 -12.97 5.84
C ALA A 686 6.73 -13.99 5.79
N VAL A 687 6.54 -15.18 6.39
CA VAL A 687 7.51 -16.26 6.36
C VAL A 687 7.69 -16.83 4.95
N ALA A 688 6.60 -16.95 4.18
CA ALA A 688 6.68 -17.39 2.79
C ALA A 688 7.48 -16.41 1.92
N ALA A 689 7.27 -15.11 2.09
CA ALA A 689 8.01 -14.05 1.40
C ALA A 689 9.51 -14.02 1.80
N ALA A 690 9.82 -14.29 3.07
CA ALA A 690 11.21 -14.39 3.54
C ALA A 690 11.95 -15.63 2.98
N GLY A 691 11.20 -16.64 2.54
CA GLY A 691 11.74 -17.90 2.03
C GLY A 691 12.48 -18.74 3.10
N LEU A 692 13.49 -19.50 2.65
CA LEU A 692 14.30 -20.36 3.53
C LEU A 692 15.52 -19.64 4.13
N GLY A 693 15.63 -18.33 3.91
CA GLY A 693 16.72 -17.53 4.45
C GLY A 693 16.73 -17.51 5.98
N VAL A 694 17.90 -17.22 6.55
CA VAL A 694 18.10 -16.97 7.99
C VAL A 694 18.78 -15.62 8.23
N ASN A 695 18.60 -14.68 7.28
CA ASN A 695 19.01 -13.31 7.46
C ASN A 695 18.11 -12.62 8.50
N TRP A 696 18.42 -11.35 8.78
CA TRP A 696 17.73 -10.61 9.82
C TRP A 696 16.21 -10.55 9.62
N TRP A 697 15.73 -10.21 8.42
CA TRP A 697 14.30 -10.08 8.13
C TRP A 697 13.55 -11.41 8.24
N ALA A 698 14.15 -12.49 7.74
CA ALA A 698 13.61 -13.83 7.90
C ALA A 698 13.50 -14.20 9.39
N SER A 699 14.51 -13.86 10.20
CA SER A 699 14.50 -14.15 11.64
C SER A 699 13.36 -13.41 12.36
N ILE A 700 13.10 -12.14 12.01
CA ILE A 700 11.94 -11.39 12.53
C ILE A 700 10.62 -12.05 12.10
N ALA A 701 10.45 -12.37 10.82
CA ALA A 701 9.22 -12.97 10.32
C ALA A 701 8.86 -14.28 11.06
N TRP A 702 9.84 -15.15 11.26
CA TRP A 702 9.68 -16.38 12.05
C TRP A 702 9.34 -16.11 13.52
N CYS A 703 10.00 -15.15 14.16
CA CYS A 703 9.74 -14.86 15.57
C CYS A 703 8.37 -14.19 15.79
N VAL A 704 7.93 -13.33 14.85
CA VAL A 704 6.57 -12.78 14.86
C VAL A 704 5.53 -13.86 14.63
N LEU A 705 5.76 -14.80 13.69
CA LEU A 705 4.89 -15.98 13.55
C LEU A 705 4.80 -16.75 14.87
N GLY A 706 5.89 -16.84 15.62
CA GLY A 706 5.90 -17.43 16.95
C GLY A 706 5.00 -16.71 17.95
N TYR A 707 5.07 -15.38 18.01
CA TYR A 707 4.20 -14.55 18.86
C TYR A 707 2.71 -14.68 18.46
N VAL A 708 2.41 -14.67 17.15
CA VAL A 708 1.05 -14.84 16.63
C VAL A 708 0.51 -16.25 16.89
N ALA A 709 1.34 -17.28 16.77
CA ALA A 709 0.95 -18.65 17.09
C ALA A 709 0.64 -18.83 18.59
N LEU A 710 1.43 -18.20 19.47
CA LEU A 710 1.21 -18.26 20.91
C LEU A 710 -0.16 -17.64 21.28
N THR A 711 -0.46 -16.46 20.73
CA THR A 711 -1.74 -15.76 20.98
C THR A 711 -2.94 -16.47 20.33
N ALA A 712 -2.72 -17.21 19.25
CA ALA A 712 -3.71 -18.12 18.65
C ALA A 712 -3.90 -19.43 19.45
N GLY A 713 -3.14 -19.66 20.53
CA GLY A 713 -3.26 -20.83 21.40
C GLY A 713 -2.44 -22.05 20.96
N ASP A 714 -1.42 -21.87 20.11
CA ASP A 714 -0.52 -22.94 19.67
C ASP A 714 0.92 -22.74 20.21
N PRO A 715 1.19 -23.09 21.48
CA PRO A 715 2.50 -22.89 22.10
C PRO A 715 3.60 -23.76 21.50
N ALA A 716 3.25 -24.91 20.91
CA ALA A 716 4.21 -25.79 20.26
C ALA A 716 4.76 -25.15 18.99
N ARG A 717 3.86 -24.65 18.13
CA ARG A 717 4.21 -23.90 16.92
C ARG A 717 4.93 -22.60 17.25
N ALA A 718 4.52 -21.91 18.32
CA ALA A 718 5.21 -20.73 18.80
C ALA A 718 6.68 -20.99 19.09
N ARG A 719 6.97 -22.02 19.91
CA ARG A 719 8.34 -22.44 20.25
C ARG A 719 9.14 -22.82 19.01
N GLU A 720 8.57 -23.62 18.11
CA GLU A 720 9.25 -24.05 16.89
C GLU A 720 9.64 -22.85 16.01
N ALA A 721 8.70 -21.93 15.77
CA ALA A 721 8.92 -20.77 14.91
C ALA A 721 10.00 -19.83 15.48
N VAL A 722 9.94 -19.51 16.79
CA VAL A 722 10.93 -18.63 17.44
C VAL A 722 12.34 -19.27 17.41
N LEU A 723 12.46 -20.57 17.74
CA LEU A 723 13.76 -21.24 17.72
C LEU A 723 14.33 -21.39 16.29
N ARG A 724 13.47 -21.56 15.29
CA ARG A 724 13.88 -21.59 13.88
C ARG A 724 14.45 -20.26 13.43
N GLY A 725 13.74 -19.16 13.73
CA GLY A 725 14.18 -17.79 13.41
C GLY A 725 15.42 -17.38 14.18
N GLY A 726 15.34 -17.37 15.51
CA GLY A 726 16.43 -16.88 16.37
C GLY A 726 17.63 -17.82 16.49
N GLY A 727 17.49 -19.10 16.17
CA GLY A 727 18.54 -20.10 16.35
C GLY A 727 18.87 -20.38 17.82
N PRO A 728 19.96 -21.11 18.10
CA PRO A 728 20.35 -21.47 19.47
C PRO A 728 20.55 -20.24 20.35
N GLY A 729 19.77 -20.13 21.43
CA GLY A 729 19.82 -19.00 22.36
C GLY A 729 19.43 -17.64 21.74
N LEU A 730 18.68 -17.65 20.63
CA LEU A 730 18.25 -16.45 19.88
C LEU A 730 19.41 -15.56 19.39
N ARG A 731 20.60 -16.14 19.14
CA ARG A 731 21.79 -15.41 18.69
C ARG A 731 21.65 -14.79 17.29
N ARG A 732 20.70 -15.24 16.47
CA ARG A 732 20.37 -14.63 15.17
C ARG A 732 19.47 -13.40 15.29
N MET A 733 18.91 -13.16 16.48
CA MET A 733 18.11 -11.97 16.78
C MET A 733 18.99 -10.88 17.39
N GLN A 734 18.67 -9.63 17.07
CA GLN A 734 19.28 -8.46 17.70
C GLN A 734 19.15 -8.54 19.21
N PRO A 735 20.22 -8.30 19.96
CA PRO A 735 20.16 -8.25 21.42
C PRO A 735 19.03 -7.36 21.97
N SER A 736 18.76 -6.21 21.34
CA SER A 736 17.69 -5.28 21.75
C SER A 736 16.26 -5.83 21.67
N MET A 737 16.03 -6.94 20.98
CA MET A 737 14.72 -7.57 20.82
C MET A 737 14.62 -8.94 21.51
N ARG A 738 15.72 -9.48 22.03
CA ARG A 738 15.75 -10.83 22.61
C ARG A 738 14.81 -11.02 23.80
N PRO A 739 14.71 -10.09 24.78
CA PRO A 739 13.86 -10.31 25.95
C PRO A 739 12.40 -10.60 25.57
N LEU A 740 11.86 -9.86 24.60
CA LEU A 740 10.50 -10.06 24.10
C LEU A 740 10.26 -11.46 23.52
N PHE A 741 11.20 -11.99 22.72
CA PHE A 741 11.03 -13.33 22.14
C PHE A 741 11.40 -14.46 23.10
N LEU A 742 12.26 -14.20 24.09
CA LEU A 742 12.46 -15.11 25.21
C LEU A 742 11.18 -15.22 26.05
N GLU A 743 10.44 -14.13 26.26
CA GLU A 743 9.13 -14.17 26.93
C GLU A 743 8.12 -15.08 26.20
N VAL A 744 8.11 -15.07 24.87
CA VAL A 744 7.29 -16.00 24.06
C VAL A 744 7.69 -17.45 24.34
N LEU A 745 8.99 -17.76 24.36
CA LEU A 745 9.50 -19.10 24.66
C LEU A 745 9.17 -19.55 26.08
N VAL A 746 9.34 -18.67 27.08
CA VAL A 746 9.00 -18.92 28.48
C VAL A 746 7.51 -19.26 28.60
N THR A 747 6.64 -18.42 28.04
CA THR A 747 5.18 -18.60 28.09
C THR A 747 4.77 -19.91 27.41
N ALA A 748 5.35 -20.22 26.25
CA ALA A 748 5.11 -21.47 25.55
C ALA A 748 5.55 -22.69 26.38
N ALA A 749 6.74 -22.66 26.98
CA ALA A 749 7.24 -23.76 27.80
C ALA A 749 6.42 -23.98 29.07
N VAL A 750 6.05 -22.92 29.78
CA VAL A 750 5.15 -23.03 30.96
C VAL A 750 3.81 -23.65 30.55
N THR A 751 3.23 -23.21 29.43
CA THR A 751 1.96 -23.76 28.91
C THR A 751 2.07 -25.24 28.53
N MET A 752 3.24 -25.68 28.05
CA MET A 752 3.52 -27.09 27.73
C MET A 752 3.99 -27.92 28.94
N GLY A 753 4.16 -27.31 30.12
CA GLY A 753 4.63 -27.99 31.34
C GLY A 753 6.15 -28.20 31.44
N ASP A 754 6.94 -27.57 30.57
CA ASP A 754 8.41 -27.66 30.53
C ASP A 754 9.06 -26.54 31.36
N LEU A 755 8.96 -26.64 32.69
CA LEU A 755 9.43 -25.59 33.59
C LEU A 755 10.96 -25.40 33.60
N ASP A 756 11.72 -26.43 33.25
CA ASP A 756 13.19 -26.35 33.24
C ASP A 756 13.67 -25.52 32.05
N ALA A 757 13.11 -25.75 30.85
CA ALA A 757 13.38 -24.89 29.70
C ALA A 757 12.91 -23.45 29.94
N ALA A 758 11.73 -23.29 30.56
CA ALA A 758 11.20 -21.97 30.89
C ALA A 758 12.15 -21.19 31.82
N LYS A 759 12.74 -21.83 32.83
CA LYS A 759 13.68 -21.18 33.76
C LYS A 759 14.97 -20.74 33.04
N ASP A 760 15.56 -21.58 32.20
CA ASP A 760 16.77 -21.23 31.42
C ASP A 760 16.51 -20.01 30.53
N TRP A 761 15.36 -19.95 29.85
CA TRP A 761 15.02 -18.79 29.03
C TRP A 761 14.67 -17.55 29.84
N ALA A 762 14.02 -17.69 31.00
CA ALA A 762 13.72 -16.56 31.89
C ALA A 762 15.00 -15.95 32.49
N GLU A 763 15.99 -16.76 32.86
CA GLU A 763 17.29 -16.29 33.35
C GLU A 763 18.02 -15.48 32.28
N ARG A 764 18.07 -16.00 31.04
CA ARG A 764 18.65 -15.27 29.90
C ARG A 764 17.90 -13.96 29.59
N ALA A 765 16.58 -13.96 29.71
CA ALA A 765 15.77 -12.76 29.50
C ALA A 765 16.11 -11.68 30.54
N HIS A 766 16.34 -12.09 31.79
CA HIS A 766 16.76 -11.21 32.86
C HIS A 766 18.16 -10.65 32.62
N GLU A 767 19.14 -11.48 32.27
CA GLU A 767 20.51 -11.05 31.96
C GLU A 767 20.56 -10.03 30.82
N GLU A 768 19.84 -10.31 29.73
CA GLU A 768 19.77 -9.38 28.59
C GLU A 768 19.04 -8.09 28.94
N ALA A 769 17.93 -8.16 29.69
CA ALA A 769 17.17 -6.97 30.08
C ALA A 769 17.94 -6.06 31.04
N GLU A 770 18.70 -6.60 32.00
CA GLU A 770 19.57 -5.81 32.88
C GLU A 770 20.74 -5.18 32.11
N ARG A 771 21.29 -5.87 31.10
CA ARG A 771 22.32 -5.30 30.22
C ARG A 771 21.80 -4.13 29.39
N LEU A 772 20.58 -4.24 28.87
CA LEU A 772 19.95 -3.19 28.06
C LEU A 772 19.54 -1.99 28.91
N ASP A 773 19.04 -2.24 30.13
CA ASP A 773 18.49 -1.25 31.06
C ASP A 773 17.38 -0.37 30.44
N LEU A 774 16.52 -1.00 29.64
CA LEU A 774 15.38 -0.34 28.99
C LEU A 774 14.06 -0.76 29.67
N PRO A 775 13.13 0.18 29.96
CA PRO A 775 11.95 -0.13 30.77
C PRO A 775 11.04 -1.26 30.23
N VAL A 776 10.68 -1.27 28.95
CA VAL A 776 9.83 -2.32 28.35
C VAL A 776 10.57 -3.67 28.32
N GLN A 777 11.89 -3.66 28.11
CA GLN A 777 12.70 -4.89 28.16
C GLN A 777 12.78 -5.47 29.59
N ARG A 778 13.00 -4.63 30.60
CA ARG A 778 12.92 -5.01 32.02
C ARG A 778 11.53 -5.55 32.37
N ALA A 779 10.47 -4.91 31.89
CA ALA A 779 9.09 -5.38 32.06
C ALA A 779 8.88 -6.77 31.44
N SER A 780 9.45 -7.05 30.27
CA SER A 780 9.38 -8.36 29.62
C SER A 780 10.08 -9.46 30.42
N ALA A 781 11.25 -9.18 31.01
CA ALA A 781 11.91 -10.10 31.93
C ALA A 781 11.06 -10.34 33.21
N MET A 782 10.43 -9.29 33.76
CA MET A 782 9.52 -9.43 34.90
C MET A 782 8.29 -10.28 34.57
N ARG A 783 7.69 -10.12 33.38
CA ARG A 783 6.60 -10.98 32.90
C ARG A 783 7.04 -12.42 32.71
N SER A 784 8.23 -12.65 32.17
CA SER A 784 8.83 -13.99 32.07
C SER A 784 8.96 -14.64 33.45
N ALA A 785 9.48 -13.90 34.44
CA ALA A 785 9.56 -14.37 35.82
C ALA A 785 8.17 -14.64 36.43
N ALA A 786 7.16 -13.82 36.09
CA ALA A 786 5.77 -14.03 36.51
C ALA A 786 5.21 -15.34 35.95
N GLN A 787 5.47 -15.67 34.68
CA GLN A 787 5.07 -16.94 34.08
C GLN A 787 5.70 -18.15 34.79
N ILE A 788 6.96 -18.06 35.23
CA ILE A 788 7.58 -19.12 36.05
C ILE A 788 6.86 -19.29 37.38
N ARG A 789 6.48 -18.19 38.04
CA ARG A 789 5.71 -18.25 39.30
C ARG A 789 4.34 -18.89 39.11
N LEU A 790 3.65 -18.59 38.00
CA LEU A 790 2.41 -19.27 37.62
C LEU A 790 2.62 -20.76 37.42
N GLY A 791 3.67 -21.16 36.70
CA GLY A 791 4.02 -22.57 36.51
C GLY A 791 4.31 -23.33 37.82
N LEU A 792 4.75 -22.61 38.86
CA LEU A 792 4.97 -23.15 40.21
C LEU A 792 3.74 -23.06 41.13
N GLY A 793 2.63 -22.47 40.66
CA GLY A 793 1.40 -22.27 41.44
C GLY A 793 1.46 -21.12 42.46
N ASP A 794 2.38 -20.17 42.31
CA ASP A 794 2.54 -18.99 43.16
C ASP A 794 1.88 -17.75 42.50
N ASP A 795 0.55 -17.76 42.46
CA ASP A 795 -0.27 -16.74 41.80
C ASP A 795 -0.05 -15.34 42.38
N ARG A 796 0.24 -15.25 43.68
CA ARG A 796 0.46 -13.96 44.34
C ARG A 796 1.78 -13.33 43.91
N ALA A 797 2.87 -14.10 43.92
CA ALA A 797 4.16 -13.60 43.43
C ALA A 797 4.11 -13.27 41.93
N ALA A 798 3.40 -14.08 41.14
CA ALA A 798 3.16 -13.79 39.73
C ALA A 798 2.41 -12.46 39.54
N ALA A 799 1.34 -12.23 40.31
CA ALA A 799 0.58 -10.99 40.25
C ALA A 799 1.43 -9.77 40.60
N ASP A 800 2.25 -9.85 41.65
CA ASP A 800 3.13 -8.75 42.07
C ASP A 800 4.18 -8.43 40.98
N LEU A 801 4.71 -9.44 40.29
CA LEU A 801 5.62 -9.26 39.15
C LEU A 801 4.92 -8.64 37.93
N PHE A 802 3.69 -9.05 37.60
CA PHE A 802 2.92 -8.39 36.54
C PHE A 802 2.62 -6.92 36.87
N MET A 803 2.31 -6.59 38.13
CA MET A 803 2.11 -5.21 38.53
C MET A 803 3.41 -4.39 38.44
N ALA A 804 4.55 -4.96 38.82
CA ALA A 804 5.85 -4.31 38.65
C ALA A 804 6.19 -4.10 37.17
N ALA A 805 5.90 -5.07 36.30
CA ALA A 805 6.08 -4.94 34.86
C ALA A 805 5.19 -3.84 34.26
N ALA A 806 3.97 -3.68 34.77
CA ALA A 806 3.08 -2.59 34.37
C ALA A 806 3.67 -1.22 34.74
N ASP A 807 4.17 -1.07 35.97
CA ASP A 807 4.77 0.17 36.45
C ASP A 807 6.03 0.53 35.67
N GLU A 808 6.86 -0.46 35.31
CA GLU A 808 8.05 -0.25 34.49
C GLU A 808 7.69 0.17 33.06
N SER A 809 6.72 -0.51 32.42
CA SER A 809 6.25 -0.15 31.06
C SER A 809 5.68 1.27 30.99
N ALA A 810 5.02 1.72 32.07
CA ALA A 810 4.45 3.06 32.14
C ALA A 810 5.52 4.17 32.14
N ARG A 811 6.76 3.89 32.56
CA ARG A 811 7.85 4.90 32.64
C ARG A 811 8.32 5.38 31.27
N SER A 812 8.34 4.51 30.26
CA SER A 812 8.71 4.86 28.88
C SER A 812 7.51 5.10 27.97
N GLY A 813 6.27 5.01 28.48
CA GLY A 813 5.07 5.15 27.67
C GLY A 813 4.75 3.91 26.83
N GLY A 814 5.21 2.73 27.23
CA GLY A 814 4.81 1.43 26.69
C GLY A 814 3.40 1.04 27.09
N VAL A 815 2.40 1.83 26.66
CA VAL A 815 0.99 1.73 27.08
C VAL A 815 0.39 0.35 26.79
N PHE A 816 0.79 -0.28 25.69
CA PHE A 816 0.32 -1.64 25.37
C PHE A 816 0.77 -2.65 26.44
N TRP A 817 2.06 -2.65 26.78
CA TRP A 817 2.62 -3.55 27.78
C TRP A 817 2.16 -3.25 29.20
N GLU A 818 1.91 -1.98 29.51
CA GLU A 818 1.24 -1.57 30.75
C GLU A 818 -0.16 -2.22 30.83
N ALA A 819 -0.99 -2.05 29.80
CA ALA A 819 -2.34 -2.60 29.78
C ALA A 819 -2.34 -4.14 29.82
N PHE A 820 -1.46 -4.78 29.06
CA PHE A 820 -1.27 -6.24 29.06
C PHE A 820 -0.96 -6.73 30.48
N SER A 821 0.07 -6.16 31.12
CA SER A 821 0.54 -6.60 32.44
C SER A 821 -0.53 -6.36 33.52
N LEU A 822 -1.25 -5.24 33.46
CA LEU A 822 -2.36 -4.94 34.39
C LEU A 822 -3.50 -5.95 34.27
N LEU A 823 -3.90 -6.36 33.06
CA LEU A 823 -5.00 -7.29 32.86
C LEU A 823 -4.66 -8.71 33.31
N PHE A 824 -3.44 -9.18 33.02
CA PHE A 824 -2.96 -10.47 33.54
C PHE A 824 -2.84 -10.44 35.07
N GLY A 825 -2.19 -9.40 35.65
CA GLY A 825 -2.09 -9.26 37.10
C GLY A 825 -3.46 -9.14 37.79
N ALA A 826 -4.42 -8.45 37.17
CA ALA A 826 -5.79 -8.34 37.70
C ALA A 826 -6.52 -9.69 37.78
N SER A 827 -6.32 -10.56 36.79
CA SER A 827 -6.93 -11.90 36.78
C SER A 827 -6.47 -12.75 37.98
N LEU A 828 -5.19 -12.64 38.35
CA LEU A 828 -4.59 -13.37 39.46
C LEU A 828 -5.01 -12.76 40.82
N LEU A 829 -5.02 -11.43 40.93
CA LEU A 829 -5.47 -10.74 42.15
C LEU A 829 -6.96 -10.90 42.43
N ALA A 830 -7.77 -11.21 41.42
CA ALA A 830 -9.19 -11.54 41.61
C ALA A 830 -9.37 -12.87 42.35
N ALA A 831 -8.44 -13.81 42.21
CA ALA A 831 -8.45 -15.09 42.92
C ALA A 831 -7.96 -14.97 44.38
N ASP A 832 -7.23 -13.90 44.71
CA ASP A 832 -6.68 -13.64 46.05
C ASP A 832 -7.67 -12.82 46.93
N PRO A 833 -8.13 -13.37 48.08
CA PRO A 833 -9.00 -12.67 49.03
C PRO A 833 -8.44 -11.31 49.51
N GLY A 834 -7.11 -11.16 49.58
CA GLY A 834 -6.44 -9.91 49.97
C GLY A 834 -6.13 -8.96 48.80
N GLY A 835 -6.30 -9.42 47.56
CA GLY A 835 -5.89 -8.73 46.33
C GLY A 835 -7.03 -8.03 45.57
N SER A 836 -8.29 -8.34 45.89
CA SER A 836 -9.45 -7.97 45.08
C SER A 836 -9.55 -6.48 44.71
N ARG A 837 -9.33 -5.55 45.65
CA ARG A 837 -9.38 -4.10 45.35
C ARG A 837 -8.27 -3.67 44.39
N ARG A 838 -7.07 -4.21 44.55
CA ARG A 838 -5.93 -3.93 43.67
C ARG A 838 -6.15 -4.54 42.29
N GLY A 839 -6.70 -5.75 42.23
CA GLY A 839 -7.10 -6.40 40.98
C GLY A 839 -8.19 -5.62 40.22
N GLN A 840 -9.19 -5.11 40.92
CA GLN A 840 -10.25 -4.28 40.31
C GLN A 840 -9.69 -2.97 39.74
N ALA A 841 -8.82 -2.28 40.49
CA ALA A 841 -8.17 -1.06 40.00
C ALA A 841 -7.29 -1.33 38.77
N ALA A 842 -6.51 -2.41 38.78
CA ALA A 842 -5.69 -2.84 37.66
C ALA A 842 -6.55 -3.17 36.42
N TRP A 843 -7.65 -3.92 36.60
CA TRP A 843 -8.58 -4.25 35.52
C TRP A 843 -9.21 -3.00 34.89
N HIS A 844 -9.72 -2.05 35.70
CA HIS A 844 -10.31 -0.82 35.17
C HIS A 844 -9.30 0.03 34.40
N ARG A 845 -8.06 0.15 34.90
CA ARG A 845 -7.00 0.88 34.20
C ARG A 845 -6.60 0.18 32.91
N GLY A 846 -6.30 -1.12 32.96
CA GLY A 846 -5.93 -1.93 31.79
C GLY A 846 -7.00 -1.92 30.71
N ARG A 847 -8.27 -2.13 31.08
CA ARG A 847 -9.41 -2.06 30.14
C ARG A 847 -9.54 -0.67 29.50
N ARG A 848 -9.40 0.40 30.29
CA ARG A 848 -9.50 1.77 29.76
C ARG A 848 -8.41 2.04 28.72
N LEU A 849 -7.17 1.62 28.98
CA LEU A 849 -6.07 1.76 28.04
C LEU A 849 -6.30 0.94 26.78
N ALA A 850 -6.73 -0.32 26.92
CA ALA A 850 -7.04 -1.19 25.78
C ALA A 850 -8.15 -0.62 24.88
N VAL A 851 -9.25 -0.16 25.47
CA VAL A 851 -10.40 0.41 24.74
C VAL A 851 -10.01 1.73 24.08
N ALA A 852 -9.33 2.63 24.80
CA ALA A 852 -8.89 3.91 24.25
C ALA A 852 -7.91 3.73 23.09
N GLY A 853 -7.10 2.67 23.12
CA GLY A 853 -6.14 2.33 22.09
C GLY A 853 -6.67 1.52 20.91
N GLY A 854 -7.93 1.07 20.96
CA GLY A 854 -8.49 0.16 19.96
C GLY A 854 -7.80 -1.21 19.94
N CYS A 855 -7.25 -1.66 21.08
CA CYS A 855 -6.59 -2.96 21.19
C CYS A 855 -7.63 -4.06 21.39
N GLY A 856 -8.05 -4.71 20.30
CA GLY A 856 -9.05 -5.78 20.32
C GLY A 856 -8.62 -6.97 21.17
N MET A 857 -7.33 -7.32 21.16
CA MET A 857 -6.79 -8.45 21.91
C MET A 857 -6.94 -8.24 23.42
N LEU A 858 -6.51 -7.08 23.92
CA LEU A 858 -6.62 -6.74 25.34
C LEU A 858 -8.06 -6.40 25.76
N THR A 859 -8.89 -5.88 24.85
CA THR A 859 -10.31 -5.66 25.13
C THR A 859 -11.03 -7.00 25.33
N GLY A 860 -10.79 -7.97 24.45
CA GLY A 860 -11.31 -9.33 24.60
C GLY A 860 -10.80 -10.01 25.88
N LEU A 861 -9.52 -9.82 26.23
CA LEU A 861 -8.98 -10.31 27.50
C LEU A 861 -9.66 -9.65 28.71
N ALA A 862 -9.87 -8.34 28.69
CA ALA A 862 -10.55 -7.62 29.77
C ALA A 862 -12.00 -8.10 29.94
N GLU A 863 -12.71 -8.39 28.85
CA GLU A 863 -14.06 -8.96 28.87
C GLU A 863 -14.07 -10.37 29.46
N ALA A 864 -13.10 -11.22 29.11
CA ALA A 864 -12.96 -12.56 29.68
C ALA A 864 -12.64 -12.54 31.19
N VAL A 865 -11.80 -11.61 31.65
CA VAL A 865 -11.38 -11.49 33.06
C VAL A 865 -12.43 -10.76 33.92
N GLY A 866 -13.23 -9.87 33.32
CA GLY A 866 -14.18 -9.00 34.00
C GLY A 866 -15.14 -9.69 34.99
N PRO A 867 -15.79 -10.82 34.63
CA PRO A 867 -16.70 -11.53 35.53
C PRO A 867 -16.03 -12.01 36.83
N ALA A 868 -14.79 -12.52 36.76
CA ALA A 868 -14.05 -12.99 37.93
C ALA A 868 -13.67 -11.81 38.85
N VAL A 869 -13.21 -10.70 38.26
CA VAL A 869 -12.90 -9.46 39.00
C VAL A 869 -14.14 -8.87 39.66
N ALA A 870 -15.27 -8.82 38.95
CA ALA A 870 -16.53 -8.31 39.48
C ALA A 870 -17.05 -9.19 40.64
N ALA A 871 -17.01 -10.52 40.47
CA ALA A 871 -17.39 -11.44 41.53
C ALA A 871 -16.54 -11.26 42.78
N ALA A 872 -15.22 -11.08 42.64
CA ALA A 872 -14.31 -10.83 43.76
C ALA A 872 -14.62 -9.50 44.47
N ALA A 873 -14.99 -8.45 43.72
CA ALA A 873 -15.27 -7.12 44.23
C ALA A 873 -16.56 -7.03 45.09
N ASP A 874 -17.52 -7.95 44.92
CA ASP A 874 -18.75 -7.96 45.71
C ASP A 874 -18.53 -8.23 47.21
N GLY A 875 -17.34 -8.67 47.62
CA GLY A 875 -16.93 -8.79 49.01
C GLY A 875 -17.66 -9.89 49.82
N PRO A 876 -17.09 -10.37 50.95
CA PRO A 876 -17.73 -11.36 51.80
C PRO A 876 -19.08 -10.89 52.34
N GLU A 877 -19.19 -9.61 52.71
CA GLU A 877 -20.37 -9.07 53.39
C GLU A 877 -21.64 -9.04 52.52
N ARG A 878 -21.51 -8.76 51.21
CA ARG A 878 -22.65 -8.73 50.29
C ARG A 878 -23.16 -10.15 49.99
N ARG A 879 -22.24 -11.11 49.79
CA ARG A 879 -22.57 -12.53 49.63
C ARG A 879 -23.26 -13.12 50.87
N LEU A 880 -22.89 -12.65 52.06
CA LEU A 880 -23.55 -13.02 53.32
C LEU A 880 -24.87 -12.27 53.58
N ALA A 881 -25.06 -11.11 52.94
CA ALA A 881 -26.32 -10.35 53.01
C ALA A 881 -27.46 -11.05 52.25
N GLU A 882 -27.16 -11.86 51.23
CA GLU A 882 -28.14 -12.65 50.45
C GLU A 882 -28.68 -13.89 51.19
N LEU A 883 -28.06 -14.26 52.32
CA LEU A 883 -28.54 -15.34 53.17
C LEU A 883 -29.79 -14.89 53.92
N THR A 884 -30.83 -15.71 53.84
CA THR A 884 -32.00 -15.57 54.72
C THR A 884 -31.58 -15.75 56.18
N ALA A 885 -32.37 -15.22 57.12
CA ALA A 885 -32.08 -15.34 58.55
C ALA A 885 -31.76 -16.79 58.97
N ARG A 886 -32.49 -17.78 58.42
CA ARG A 886 -32.29 -19.20 58.70
C ARG A 886 -31.05 -19.81 58.05
N GLU A 887 -30.72 -19.39 56.83
CA GLU A 887 -29.48 -19.81 56.17
C GLU A 887 -28.25 -19.21 56.86
N ARG A 888 -28.36 -17.99 57.38
CA ARG A 888 -27.30 -17.32 58.15
C ARG A 888 -27.04 -18.01 59.49
N GLU A 889 -28.10 -18.32 60.24
CA GLU A 889 -28.00 -19.07 61.50
C GLU A 889 -27.34 -20.45 61.30
N ILE A 890 -27.68 -21.15 60.21
CA ILE A 890 -27.04 -22.42 59.86
C ILE A 890 -25.56 -22.22 59.46
N ALA A 891 -25.24 -21.16 58.72
CA ALA A 891 -23.86 -20.84 58.33
C ALA A 891 -22.98 -20.48 59.54
N ASP A 892 -23.50 -19.74 60.52
CA ASP A 892 -22.81 -19.42 61.78
C ASP A 892 -22.50 -20.71 62.57
N LEU A 893 -23.45 -21.64 62.70
CA LEU A 893 -23.22 -22.93 63.37
C LEU A 893 -22.25 -23.85 62.61
N VAL A 894 -22.20 -23.74 61.27
CA VAL A 894 -21.17 -24.42 60.46
C VAL A 894 -19.79 -23.84 60.76
N ALA A 895 -19.68 -22.52 60.91
CA ALA A 895 -18.45 -21.82 61.26
C ALA A 895 -17.96 -22.17 62.68
N ASP A 896 -18.88 -22.39 63.63
CA ASP A 896 -18.60 -22.89 64.99
C ASP A 896 -18.16 -24.37 65.02
N GLY A 897 -18.08 -25.04 63.86
CA GLY A 897 -17.58 -26.41 63.75
C GLY A 897 -18.64 -27.52 63.96
N LEU A 898 -19.93 -27.20 64.12
CA LEU A 898 -20.96 -28.21 64.38
C LEU A 898 -21.31 -29.04 63.15
N THR A 899 -21.35 -30.36 63.27
CA THR A 899 -21.72 -31.29 62.18
C THR A 899 -23.21 -31.16 61.79
N SER A 900 -23.59 -31.56 60.57
CA SER A 900 -25.00 -31.50 60.11
C SER A 900 -26.00 -32.18 61.07
N PRO A 901 -25.69 -33.34 61.69
CA PRO A 901 -26.53 -33.92 62.76
C PRO A 901 -26.64 -33.02 64.01
N ALA A 902 -25.54 -32.42 64.47
CA ALA A 902 -25.54 -31.54 65.65
C ALA A 902 -26.31 -30.22 65.39
N ILE A 903 -26.21 -29.67 64.18
CA ILE A 903 -27.02 -28.51 63.76
C ILE A 903 -28.50 -28.87 63.70
N ALA A 904 -28.84 -30.07 63.19
CA ALA A 904 -30.21 -30.54 63.09
C ALA A 904 -30.86 -30.70 64.48
N GLU A 905 -30.12 -31.26 65.44
CA GLU A 905 -30.56 -31.37 66.84
C GLU A 905 -30.73 -29.99 67.49
N ARG A 906 -29.73 -29.11 67.37
CA ARG A 906 -29.73 -27.77 67.99
C ARG A 906 -30.85 -26.87 67.45
N LEU A 907 -31.19 -27.02 66.16
CA LEU A 907 -32.22 -26.21 65.50
C LEU A 907 -33.58 -26.91 65.42
N CYS A 908 -33.74 -28.10 66.01
CA CYS A 908 -34.94 -28.95 65.93
C CYS A 908 -35.42 -29.17 64.48
N LEU A 909 -34.49 -29.46 63.56
CA LEU A 909 -34.75 -29.73 62.14
C LEU A 909 -34.35 -31.16 61.77
N SER A 910 -34.85 -31.66 60.63
CA SER A 910 -34.33 -32.91 60.06
C SER A 910 -32.92 -32.69 59.50
N ARG A 911 -32.06 -33.72 59.58
CA ARG A 911 -30.71 -33.70 58.98
C ARG A 911 -30.75 -33.31 57.49
N ARG A 912 -31.71 -33.87 56.74
CA ARG A 912 -31.92 -33.58 55.31
C ARG A 912 -32.25 -32.11 55.06
N THR A 913 -33.00 -31.47 55.97
CA THR A 913 -33.33 -30.04 55.90
C THR A 913 -32.07 -29.19 56.10
N VAL A 914 -31.23 -29.52 57.08
CA VAL A 914 -29.94 -28.82 57.31
C VAL A 914 -29.01 -28.97 56.11
N GLU A 915 -28.85 -30.18 55.57
CA GLU A 915 -28.02 -30.42 54.38
C GLU A 915 -28.54 -29.62 53.17
N THR A 916 -29.87 -29.55 52.99
CA THR A 916 -30.49 -28.71 51.94
C THR A 916 -30.17 -27.23 52.12
N HIS A 917 -30.22 -26.71 53.36
CA HIS A 917 -29.86 -25.33 53.65
C HIS A 917 -28.37 -25.08 53.44
N ILE A 918 -27.47 -25.99 53.84
CA ILE A 918 -26.03 -25.89 53.58
C ILE A 918 -25.75 -25.84 52.07
N SER A 919 -26.40 -26.70 51.27
CA SER A 919 -26.29 -26.64 49.81
C SER A 919 -26.79 -25.31 49.23
N ARG A 920 -27.86 -24.73 49.79
CA ARG A 920 -28.36 -23.40 49.37
C ARG A 920 -27.41 -22.28 49.79
N VAL A 921 -26.83 -22.36 50.99
CA VAL A 921 -25.81 -21.43 51.48
C VAL A 921 -24.61 -21.47 50.55
N TYR A 922 -24.07 -22.65 50.24
CA TYR A 922 -22.96 -22.82 49.29
C TYR A 922 -23.23 -22.17 47.94
N ARG A 923 -24.43 -22.40 47.39
CA ARG A 923 -24.84 -21.80 46.12
C ARG A 923 -24.96 -20.27 46.20
N LYS A 924 -25.48 -19.72 47.30
CA LYS A 924 -25.65 -18.26 47.47
C LYS A 924 -24.35 -17.54 47.81
N THR A 925 -23.46 -18.16 48.57
CA THR A 925 -22.18 -17.54 48.96
C THR A 925 -21.03 -17.86 48.00
N GLY A 926 -21.25 -18.76 47.03
CA GLY A 926 -20.25 -19.19 46.05
C GLY A 926 -19.13 -20.08 46.64
N VAL A 927 -19.32 -20.65 47.83
CA VAL A 927 -18.31 -21.53 48.46
C VAL A 927 -18.63 -22.99 48.20
N SER A 928 -17.60 -23.81 47.94
CA SER A 928 -17.75 -25.22 47.58
C SER A 928 -17.51 -26.20 48.74
N SER A 929 -17.07 -25.71 49.90
CA SER A 929 -16.71 -26.54 51.03
C SER A 929 -17.08 -25.92 52.37
N ARG A 930 -17.18 -26.79 53.38
CA ARG A 930 -17.51 -26.41 54.75
C ARG A 930 -16.41 -25.55 55.39
N ALA A 931 -15.15 -25.85 55.06
CA ALA A 931 -14.00 -25.06 55.49
C ALA A 931 -13.99 -23.67 54.81
N ALA A 932 -14.36 -23.59 53.53
CA ALA A 932 -14.49 -22.31 52.83
C ALA A 932 -15.64 -21.45 53.39
N LEU A 933 -16.77 -22.07 53.77
CA LEU A 933 -17.85 -21.37 54.46
C LEU A 933 -17.43 -20.85 55.85
N ALA A 934 -16.70 -21.66 56.63
CA ALA A 934 -16.17 -21.24 57.92
C ALA A 934 -15.17 -20.09 57.80
N GLY A 935 -14.27 -20.13 56.81
CA GLY A 935 -13.34 -19.05 56.50
C GLY A 935 -14.04 -17.75 56.07
N LEU A 936 -15.11 -17.87 55.26
CA LEU A 936 -15.94 -16.73 54.86
C LEU A 936 -16.64 -16.07 56.06
N MET A 937 -17.04 -16.87 57.06
CA MET A 937 -17.73 -16.38 58.27
C MET A 937 -16.78 -15.80 59.31
N ALA A 938 -15.55 -16.33 59.41
CA ALA A 938 -14.52 -15.87 60.33
C ALA A 938 -13.91 -14.50 59.94
N GLY A 939 -14.00 -14.10 58.67
CA GLY A 939 -13.55 -12.78 58.18
C GLY A 939 -14.40 -11.59 58.67
N ARG A 940 -15.41 -11.79 59.51
CA ARG A 940 -16.19 -10.74 60.15
C ARG A 940 -15.41 -10.13 61.31
N THR A 941 -14.99 -8.87 61.21
CA THR A 941 -14.58 -8.09 62.38
C THR A 941 -15.79 -7.94 63.32
N PRO A 942 -15.69 -8.26 64.62
CA PRO A 942 -16.81 -8.09 65.54
C PRO A 942 -17.13 -6.60 65.71
N LYS A 943 -18.39 -6.23 65.49
CA LYS A 943 -18.92 -4.91 65.90
C LYS A 943 -18.73 -4.77 67.42
N PRO A 944 -18.18 -3.65 67.94
CA PRO A 944 -18.14 -3.43 69.37
C PRO A 944 -19.57 -3.41 69.91
N SER A 945 -19.82 -4.25 70.92
CA SER A 945 -21.03 -4.23 71.72
C SER A 945 -21.15 -2.88 72.41
N LEU A 946 -22.12 -2.07 72.02
CA LEU A 946 -22.68 -1.05 72.90
C LEU A 946 -23.43 -1.77 74.02
N SER A 947 -22.75 -2.03 75.13
CA SER A 947 -23.38 -2.36 76.41
C SER A 947 -23.84 -1.05 77.06
N GLY A 948 -25.13 -0.99 77.37
CA GLY A 948 -25.57 -0.42 78.63
C GLY A 948 -25.19 -1.33 79.79
#